data_AF-A0A7S4S311-F1
#
_entry.id   AF-A0A7S4S311-F1
#
_cell.length_a   1.000
_cell.length_b   1.000
_cell.length_c   1.000
_cell.angle_alpha   90.00
_cell.angle_beta   90.00
_cell.angle_gamma   90.00
#
_symmetry.space_group_name_H-M   'P 1'
#
loop_
_entity.id
_entity.type
_entity.pdbx_description
1 polymer ?
#
loop_
_entity_poly.entity_id
_entity_poly.type
_entity_poly.pdbx_seq_one_letter_code
_entity_poly.pdbx_strand_id
1 'polypeptide(L)'
;MRSLTFLSPYSTHQPISNGMDHAGGSNSSCMFYVSSPASRPQTDISMVPTLDPLHPVLTHRRYSPCISDLKCVLNVPGMARLFASLPPPSAVGRTSCLDDWIQSLSLGQNMDGQVWRSWGEGHVETEPRGWVGAFNASISLGSLFERLLSWEDEDKSPICYPDGLTPKLLSSVGLAYHVLSKGLSSWQKSEMMSYHSTCNTASSPPHKRCPASLPFPTTAARHGASRAMKALPIEQARPWSFHLPLHRFVAACLREVARRPKGSVGGGMDELLERLTSMEGDGRWAVGSVHEIFRGIMEFPVVVLSRAAQIRAGLWKRNGPGMQDQVLNYAEPPFCRALRDADLTLLQFAMLGFCSLSKVEVESNNISGIDKDDLKCSFVGKGEVGFVHLINLLLHRFGIFDFAGFAKAPNADPANYFDEVKSGLYPGENDPDNESPVDTIELSPQSPVLPWTYTPAKDATALLSLLEELLHLLIILITELPSPPPKNRADHTKQAKQRIRREVIHRLASGPKAHSELTEVHHVLPQRDNAVLSEEGKLIYPDDASGAALEEALDQVAERKSSRGRLAPDQWELRRWAWSEYDPAFFHTSLRSHQSAAENRPKTNHTSSGGSSSSPSRLKPQAYAPRPAPAHPSFQRIRRDLTSDATVLALVYRTLHVHCRKISTNGTSNRNMSDLRGKLAYEPEGMSETALARAVHLLSLGAYAWGDTEKNNHFPPESWRSCGGGGVGSVFHHLPNNGSAAPSARDWIQMALLSNPRDVMDCDW
;
A
#
# COMPACT_ATOMS: atom_id res chain seq x y z
N MET A 1 23.17 11.66 19.78
CA MET A 1 22.81 12.01 18.38
C MET A 1 23.75 13.05 17.76
N ARG A 2 24.25 14.07 18.47
CA ARG A 2 25.36 14.94 17.96
C ARG A 2 26.71 14.23 17.73
N SER A 3 26.83 12.96 18.09
CA SER A 3 27.96 12.11 17.70
C SER A 3 27.76 11.46 16.31
N LEU A 4 26.58 11.64 15.72
CA LEU A 4 26.16 11.20 14.38
C LEU A 4 25.81 12.42 13.49
N THR A 5 26.16 13.65 13.88
CA THR A 5 25.91 14.84 13.05
C THR A 5 26.79 14.82 11.81
N PHE A 6 26.15 14.68 10.66
CA PHE A 6 26.74 14.90 9.35
C PHE A 6 26.58 16.37 8.98
N LEU A 7 27.68 17.07 8.74
CA LEU A 7 27.65 18.43 8.19
C LEU A 7 27.12 18.38 6.74
N SER A 8 26.12 19.21 6.45
CA SER A 8 25.63 19.49 5.10
C SER A 8 26.74 20.09 4.23
N PRO A 9 26.89 19.70 2.94
CA PRO A 9 27.88 20.34 2.04
C PRO A 9 27.43 21.70 1.51
N TYR A 10 26.23 22.18 1.81
CA TYR A 10 25.74 23.49 1.34
C TYR A 10 26.04 24.60 2.35
N SER A 11 27.31 24.92 2.53
CA SER A 11 27.74 26.21 3.09
C SER A 11 28.55 26.95 2.02
N THR A 12 27.96 28.00 1.46
CA THR A 12 28.60 28.91 0.51
C THR A 12 29.85 29.54 1.15
N HIS A 13 31.05 29.18 0.69
CA HIS A 13 32.28 29.92 0.99
C HIS A 13 32.93 30.46 -0.29
N GLN A 14 33.06 31.79 -0.32
CA GLN A 14 33.91 32.54 -1.24
C GLN A 14 35.40 32.18 -1.05
N PRO A 15 36.25 32.32 -2.09
CA PRO A 15 37.66 31.95 -2.00
C PRO A 15 38.48 33.10 -1.41
N ILE A 16 39.24 32.84 -0.32
CA ILE A 16 40.38 33.66 0.08
C ILE A 16 41.60 32.74 0.28
N SER A 17 42.72 33.23 -0.21
CA SER A 17 44.04 32.64 -0.42
C SER A 17 44.87 32.31 0.84
N ASN A 18 45.71 31.27 0.70
CA ASN A 18 47.07 31.03 1.24
C ASN A 18 47.38 31.23 2.74
N GLY A 19 47.92 30.17 3.36
CA GLY A 19 48.78 30.25 4.55
C GLY A 19 48.91 28.93 5.33
N MET A 20 50.05 28.25 5.20
CA MET A 20 50.49 27.13 6.04
C MET A 20 50.81 27.61 7.47
N ASP A 21 50.26 26.95 8.51
CA ASP A 21 51.00 26.05 9.43
C ASP A 21 50.36 25.85 10.83
N HIS A 22 50.37 24.57 11.21
CA HIS A 22 50.42 23.94 12.55
C HIS A 22 49.32 24.07 13.63
N ALA A 23 48.77 22.86 13.91
CA ALA A 23 48.60 22.21 15.22
C ALA A 23 47.22 22.22 15.92
N GLY A 24 46.69 21.00 16.12
CA GLY A 24 45.92 20.63 17.31
C GLY A 24 44.40 20.59 17.17
N GLY A 25 43.85 19.46 16.70
CA GLY A 25 42.43 19.18 16.79
C GLY A 25 42.03 17.88 16.10
N SER A 26 41.95 16.78 16.87
CA SER A 26 41.46 15.48 16.41
C SER A 26 39.97 15.56 16.05
N ASN A 27 39.64 15.84 14.79
CA ASN A 27 38.30 15.69 14.23
C ASN A 27 38.17 14.30 13.59
N SER A 28 37.48 13.39 14.28
CA SER A 28 37.06 12.09 13.74
C SER A 28 35.83 12.26 12.85
N SER A 29 36.03 12.71 11.60
CA SER A 29 35.02 12.67 10.55
C SER A 29 35.16 11.36 9.78
N CYS A 30 34.37 10.34 10.12
CA CYS A 30 34.30 9.11 9.33
C CYS A 30 33.23 9.30 8.25
N MET A 31 33.63 9.38 6.98
CA MET A 31 32.70 9.45 5.86
C MET A 31 32.00 8.09 5.69
N PHE A 32 30.70 8.05 5.97
CA PHE A 32 29.84 6.87 5.84
C PHE A 32 29.12 6.86 4.48
N TYR A 33 29.86 6.86 3.37
CA TYR A 33 29.25 6.70 2.05
C TYR A 33 30.11 5.79 1.17
N VAL A 34 29.45 4.80 0.56
CA VAL A 34 29.53 4.39 -0.86
C VAL A 34 28.79 3.04 -0.96
N SER A 35 27.66 3.04 -1.65
CA SER A 35 27.13 1.84 -2.30
C SER A 35 26.91 2.22 -3.76
N SER A 36 27.93 2.05 -4.60
CA SER A 36 27.71 2.02 -6.04
C SER A 36 27.43 0.56 -6.42
N PRO A 37 26.28 0.22 -7.04
CA PRO A 37 26.11 -1.09 -7.64
C PRO A 37 27.20 -1.25 -8.71
N ALA A 38 27.79 -2.44 -8.83
CA ALA A 38 28.93 -2.74 -9.71
C ALA A 38 28.66 -2.62 -11.23
N SER A 39 27.68 -1.83 -11.66
CA SER A 39 27.36 -1.58 -13.07
C SER A 39 26.46 -0.34 -13.26
N ARG A 40 26.86 0.83 -12.74
CA ARG A 40 26.20 2.10 -13.11
C ARG A 40 27.17 2.98 -13.91
N PRO A 41 26.80 3.47 -15.11
CA PRO A 41 27.57 4.51 -15.77
C PRO A 41 27.55 5.77 -14.91
N GLN A 42 28.73 6.35 -14.68
CA GLN A 42 28.90 7.63 -13.99
C GLN A 42 28.38 8.75 -14.89
N THR A 43 27.19 9.27 -14.58
CA THR A 43 26.77 10.60 -15.03
C THR A 43 26.38 11.41 -13.79
N ASP A 44 26.92 12.63 -13.72
CA ASP A 44 26.82 13.57 -12.60
C ASP A 44 25.37 13.97 -12.28
N ILE A 45 24.75 13.32 -11.28
CA ILE A 45 23.65 13.88 -10.49
C ILE A 45 23.87 13.47 -9.02
N SER A 46 23.74 14.44 -8.10
CA SER A 46 23.87 14.25 -6.65
C SER A 46 22.77 13.34 -6.11
N MET A 47 22.98 12.02 -6.18
CA MET A 47 22.07 11.03 -5.58
C MET A 47 22.00 11.20 -4.06
N VAL A 48 20.81 11.02 -3.47
CA VAL A 48 20.68 10.97 -2.01
C VAL A 48 21.50 9.79 -1.50
N PRO A 49 22.45 10.00 -0.59
CA PRO A 49 23.26 8.91 -0.11
C PRO A 49 22.41 7.88 0.64
N THR A 50 22.72 6.60 0.43
CA THR A 50 22.07 5.45 1.06
C THR A 50 23.08 4.71 1.95
N LEU A 51 22.61 4.13 3.07
CA LEU A 51 23.46 3.32 3.95
C LEU A 51 23.94 2.04 3.26
N ASP A 52 25.24 1.76 3.37
CA ASP A 52 25.84 0.51 2.89
C ASP A 52 25.53 -0.66 3.85
N PRO A 53 24.71 -1.65 3.42
CA PRO A 53 24.33 -2.78 4.27
C PRO A 53 25.50 -3.71 4.62
N LEU A 54 26.61 -3.66 3.87
CA LEU A 54 27.82 -4.45 4.13
C LEU A 54 28.79 -3.76 5.10
N HIS A 55 28.54 -2.49 5.44
CA HIS A 55 29.39 -1.77 6.38
C HIS A 55 29.40 -2.47 7.76
N PRO A 56 30.57 -2.59 8.44
CA PRO A 56 30.71 -3.27 9.74
C PRO A 56 29.74 -2.81 10.83
N VAL A 57 29.30 -1.55 10.77
CA VAL A 57 28.29 -1.01 11.69
C VAL A 57 26.93 -1.70 11.52
N LEU A 58 26.51 -1.98 10.28
CA LEU A 58 25.25 -2.65 10.00
C LEU A 58 25.37 -4.17 10.13
N THR A 59 26.41 -4.78 9.55
CA THR A 59 26.61 -6.24 9.56
C THR A 59 26.82 -6.79 10.97
N HIS A 60 27.54 -6.07 11.84
CA HIS A 60 27.73 -6.45 13.24
C HIS A 60 26.80 -5.72 14.21
N ARG A 61 25.75 -5.07 13.70
CA ARG A 61 24.72 -4.36 14.47
C ARG A 61 25.30 -3.42 15.54
N ARG A 62 26.39 -2.71 15.25
CA ARG A 62 27.08 -1.81 16.19
C ARG A 62 26.22 -0.60 16.61
N TYR A 63 25.14 -0.33 15.88
CA TYR A 63 24.13 0.67 16.24
C TYR A 63 23.18 0.21 17.36
N SER A 64 23.15 -1.08 17.72
CA SER A 64 22.19 -1.64 18.69
C SER A 64 22.19 -0.95 20.06
N PRO A 65 23.35 -0.57 20.65
CA PRO A 65 23.37 0.18 21.90
C PRO A 65 22.62 1.51 21.79
N CYS A 66 22.81 2.26 20.70
CA CYS A 66 22.10 3.52 20.46
C CYS A 66 20.58 3.31 20.37
N ILE A 67 20.12 2.22 19.74
CA ILE A 67 18.70 1.86 19.68
C ILE A 67 18.17 1.53 21.08
N SER A 68 18.93 0.77 21.88
CA SER A 68 18.55 0.41 23.24
C SER A 68 18.46 1.64 24.16
N ASP A 69 19.46 2.51 24.11
CA ASP A 69 19.49 3.75 24.90
C ASP A 69 18.34 4.67 24.50
N LEU A 70 18.06 4.79 23.20
CA LEU A 70 16.91 5.58 22.73
C LEU A 70 15.59 4.99 23.19
N LYS A 71 15.43 3.65 23.25
CA LYS A 71 14.25 3.01 23.85
C LYS A 71 14.10 3.41 25.32
N CYS A 72 15.19 3.43 26.09
CA CYS A 72 15.16 3.87 27.48
C CYS A 72 14.73 5.34 27.61
N VAL A 73 15.30 6.23 26.79
CA VAL A 73 14.96 7.65 26.77
C VAL A 73 13.49 7.88 26.40
N LEU A 74 12.98 7.20 25.37
CA LEU A 74 11.60 7.36 24.91
C LEU A 74 10.56 6.81 25.92
N ASN A 75 10.96 5.94 26.85
CA ASN A 75 10.07 5.48 27.92
C ASN A 75 9.94 6.50 29.07
N VAL A 76 10.77 7.55 29.10
CA VAL A 76 10.64 8.63 30.09
C VAL A 76 9.39 9.47 29.74
N PRO A 77 8.44 9.67 30.68
CA PRO A 77 7.23 10.44 30.41
C PRO A 77 7.50 11.81 29.78
N GLY A 78 6.76 12.15 28.73
CA GLY A 78 6.89 13.42 28.00
C GLY A 78 8.09 13.51 27.03
N MET A 79 9.09 12.63 27.14
CA MET A 79 10.31 12.71 26.32
C MET A 79 10.05 12.38 24.85
N ALA A 80 9.18 11.41 24.57
CA ALA A 80 8.77 11.07 23.20
C ALA A 80 8.11 12.27 22.49
N ARG A 81 7.25 13.02 23.20
CA ARG A 81 6.64 14.25 22.67
C ARG A 81 7.65 15.36 22.49
N LEU A 82 8.61 15.51 23.41
CA LEU A 82 9.70 16.48 23.26
C LEU A 82 10.60 16.14 22.07
N PHE A 83 10.88 14.86 21.83
CA PHE A 83 11.62 14.39 20.67
C PHE A 83 10.92 14.80 19.36
N ALA A 84 9.59 14.72 19.33
CA ALA A 84 8.73 15.10 18.21
C ALA A 84 8.42 16.62 18.13
N SER A 85 9.19 17.48 18.81
CA SER A 85 8.98 18.93 18.82
C SER A 85 9.89 19.68 17.83
N LEU A 86 9.51 20.91 17.49
CA LEU A 86 10.33 21.81 16.68
C LEU A 86 11.07 22.83 17.57
N PRO A 87 12.19 23.39 17.10
CA PRO A 87 12.90 24.44 17.83
C PRO A 87 11.99 25.64 18.07
N PRO A 88 12.26 26.46 19.12
CA PRO A 88 11.51 27.67 19.34
C PRO A 88 11.64 28.62 18.13
N PRO A 89 10.65 29.48 17.84
CA PRO A 89 10.71 30.41 16.72
C PRO A 89 11.94 31.33 16.72
N SER A 90 12.47 31.61 17.91
CA SER A 90 13.69 32.40 18.15
C SER A 90 14.99 31.70 17.69
N ALA A 91 14.96 30.39 17.44
CA ALA A 91 16.11 29.56 17.08
C ALA A 91 16.15 29.22 15.57
N VAL A 92 15.99 30.23 14.72
CA VAL A 92 16.03 30.08 13.25
C VAL A 92 17.33 29.41 12.82
N GLY A 93 17.23 28.35 12.02
CA GLY A 93 18.38 27.62 11.46
C GLY A 93 18.93 26.48 12.33
N ARG A 94 18.38 26.21 13.53
CA ARG A 94 18.75 25.02 14.31
C ARG A 94 17.96 23.80 13.88
N THR A 95 18.61 22.63 13.78
CA THR A 95 17.92 21.35 13.58
C THR A 95 17.36 20.82 14.90
N SER A 96 16.21 20.15 14.84
CA SER A 96 15.63 19.42 15.98
C SER A 96 16.01 17.94 15.97
N CYS A 97 15.74 17.23 17.07
CA CYS A 97 15.86 15.77 17.11
C CYS A 97 14.94 15.10 16.08
N LEU A 98 13.78 15.69 15.81
CA LEU A 98 12.87 15.22 14.77
C LEU A 98 13.49 15.35 13.37
N ASP A 99 14.17 16.46 13.08
CA ASP A 99 14.83 16.66 11.78
C ASP A 99 15.99 15.68 11.59
N ASP A 100 16.82 15.50 12.63
CA ASP A 100 17.91 14.51 12.62
C ASP A 100 17.37 13.07 12.45
N TRP A 101 16.21 12.77 13.05
CA TRP A 101 15.53 11.49 12.91
C TRP A 101 15.01 11.26 11.49
N ILE A 102 14.32 12.25 10.91
CA ILE A 102 13.85 12.21 9.52
C ILE A 102 15.05 11.98 8.58
N GLN A 103 16.15 12.72 8.77
CA GLN A 103 17.35 12.56 7.96
C GLN A 103 17.96 11.15 8.10
N SER A 104 18.01 10.61 9.33
CA SER A 104 18.49 9.25 9.58
C SER A 104 17.65 8.19 8.86
N LEU A 105 16.32 8.35 8.87
CA LEU A 105 15.42 7.47 8.13
C LEU A 105 15.56 7.64 6.60
N SER A 106 15.79 8.87 6.12
CA SER A 106 16.07 9.14 4.70
C SER A 106 17.31 8.39 4.21
N LEU A 107 18.38 8.32 5.01
CA LEU A 107 19.60 7.55 4.67
C LEU A 107 19.33 6.04 4.59
N GLY A 108 18.39 5.53 5.39
CA GLY A 108 17.99 4.13 5.39
C GLY A 108 17.00 3.75 4.26
N GLN A 109 16.52 4.72 3.49
CA GLN A 109 15.72 4.43 2.30
C GLN A 109 16.55 3.67 1.28
N ASN A 110 15.94 2.69 0.63
CA ASN A 110 16.53 1.92 -0.46
C ASN A 110 17.83 1.13 -0.12
N MET A 111 18.09 0.85 1.17
CA MET A 111 19.18 -0.07 1.56
C MET A 111 19.08 -1.40 0.82
N ASP A 112 20.21 -2.05 0.52
CA ASP A 112 20.23 -3.37 -0.13
C ASP A 112 19.38 -3.44 -1.41
N GLY A 113 19.65 -2.52 -2.34
CA GLY A 113 18.94 -2.44 -3.62
C GLY A 113 19.04 -3.73 -4.44
N GLN A 114 17.89 -4.25 -4.85
CA GLN A 114 17.68 -5.45 -5.66
C GLN A 114 17.47 -5.08 -7.13
N VAL A 115 18.15 -5.80 -8.03
CA VAL A 115 18.03 -5.62 -9.48
C VAL A 115 17.52 -6.91 -10.10
N TRP A 116 16.50 -6.82 -10.95
CA TRP A 116 15.97 -8.00 -11.63
C TRP A 116 17.02 -8.60 -12.57
N ARG A 117 17.35 -9.89 -12.39
CA ARG A 117 18.20 -10.62 -13.33
C ARG A 117 17.35 -11.22 -14.43
N SER A 118 17.60 -10.75 -15.65
CA SER A 118 16.87 -11.14 -16.83
C SER A 118 17.11 -12.61 -17.20
N TRP A 119 16.23 -13.14 -18.06
CA TRP A 119 16.30 -14.54 -18.51
C TRP A 119 17.60 -14.91 -19.24
N GLY A 120 18.29 -13.91 -19.82
CA GLY A 120 19.56 -14.10 -20.52
C GLY A 120 20.78 -14.08 -19.62
N GLU A 121 20.62 -13.72 -18.33
CA GLU A 121 21.70 -13.69 -17.36
C GLU A 121 21.73 -14.99 -16.55
N GLY A 122 22.93 -15.43 -16.17
CA GLY A 122 23.14 -16.60 -15.31
C GLY A 122 22.55 -16.42 -13.91
N HIS A 123 22.37 -17.52 -13.19
CA HIS A 123 21.96 -17.50 -11.78
C HIS A 123 23.02 -16.82 -10.90
N VAL A 124 22.61 -16.24 -9.77
CA VAL A 124 23.57 -15.80 -8.74
C VAL A 124 24.14 -17.05 -8.07
N GLU A 125 25.45 -17.26 -8.20
CA GLU A 125 26.15 -18.40 -7.58
C GLU A 125 26.49 -18.15 -6.11
N THR A 126 26.73 -16.89 -5.73
CA THR A 126 27.01 -16.49 -4.35
C THR A 126 26.27 -15.19 -4.04
N GLU A 127 25.39 -15.22 -3.05
CA GLU A 127 24.59 -14.07 -2.67
C GLU A 127 25.33 -13.17 -1.66
N PRO A 128 25.36 -11.84 -1.89
CA PRO A 128 25.79 -10.91 -0.86
C PRO A 128 24.80 -10.94 0.32
N ARG A 129 25.32 -11.02 1.55
CA ARG A 129 24.50 -11.05 2.78
C ARG A 129 24.07 -9.67 3.28
N GLY A 130 24.10 -8.65 2.41
CA GLY A 130 23.72 -7.27 2.74
C GLY A 130 22.29 -7.17 3.28
N TRP A 131 21.36 -7.92 2.67
CA TRP A 131 19.96 -7.94 3.06
C TRP A 131 19.74 -8.21 4.55
N VAL A 132 20.55 -9.08 5.18
CA VAL A 132 20.45 -9.37 6.62
C VAL A 132 20.75 -8.12 7.45
N GLY A 133 21.81 -7.38 7.10
CA GLY A 133 22.15 -6.10 7.74
C GLY A 133 21.04 -5.06 7.59
N ALA A 134 20.49 -4.94 6.38
CA ALA A 134 19.43 -3.99 6.05
C ALA A 134 18.09 -4.29 6.76
N PHE A 135 17.66 -5.56 6.81
CA PHE A 135 16.48 -5.98 7.57
C PHE A 135 16.67 -5.75 9.06
N ASN A 136 17.82 -6.12 9.63
CA ASN A 136 18.09 -5.88 11.05
C ASN A 136 18.03 -4.38 11.39
N ALA A 137 18.59 -3.53 10.54
CA ALA A 137 18.55 -2.08 10.72
C ALA A 137 17.12 -1.54 10.64
N SER A 138 16.37 -1.98 9.61
CA SER A 138 14.99 -1.55 9.39
C SER A 138 14.04 -1.96 10.52
N ILE A 139 14.15 -3.21 11.00
CA ILE A 139 13.35 -3.71 12.13
C ILE A 139 13.74 -3.01 13.43
N SER A 140 15.04 -2.75 13.64
CA SER A 140 15.52 -2.03 14.82
C SER A 140 14.99 -0.59 14.86
N LEU A 141 15.05 0.13 13.73
CA LEU A 141 14.47 1.47 13.57
C LEU A 141 12.95 1.43 13.76
N GLY A 142 12.26 0.50 13.10
CA GLY A 142 10.80 0.32 13.21
C GLY A 142 10.34 0.06 14.65
N SER A 143 11.15 -0.63 15.46
CA SER A 143 10.84 -0.89 16.88
C SER A 143 10.81 0.38 17.77
N LEU A 144 11.27 1.52 17.26
CA LEU A 144 11.20 2.83 17.93
C LEU A 144 9.95 3.61 17.54
N PHE A 145 9.30 3.29 16.42
CA PHE A 145 8.24 4.14 15.84
C PHE A 145 7.05 4.28 16.79
N GLU A 146 6.48 3.18 17.26
CA GLU A 146 5.32 3.23 18.16
C GLU A 146 5.67 3.84 19.52
N ARG A 147 6.90 3.65 20.01
CA ARG A 147 7.38 4.27 21.26
C ARG A 147 7.50 5.79 21.13
N LEU A 148 8.06 6.27 20.02
CA LEU A 148 8.18 7.70 19.72
C LEU A 148 6.81 8.39 19.61
N LEU A 149 5.78 7.64 19.21
CA LEU A 149 4.42 8.15 19.05
C LEU A 149 3.49 7.82 20.23
N SER A 150 4.02 7.22 21.31
CA SER A 150 3.25 6.81 22.49
C SER A 150 3.05 7.99 23.46
N TRP A 151 2.25 8.96 23.05
CA TRP A 151 1.87 10.13 23.85
C TRP A 151 0.49 10.68 23.40
N GLU A 152 -0.08 11.58 24.20
CA GLU A 152 -1.33 12.31 23.90
C GLU A 152 -1.06 13.80 23.66
N ASP A 153 -1.91 14.48 22.88
CA ASP A 153 -1.70 15.89 22.48
C ASP A 153 -1.77 16.89 23.65
N GLU A 154 -2.11 16.44 24.85
CA GLU A 154 -2.13 17.22 26.10
C GLU A 154 -0.88 17.00 26.99
N ASP A 155 -0.05 16.01 26.69
CA ASP A 155 1.13 15.66 27.49
C ASP A 155 2.14 16.83 27.57
N LYS A 156 2.51 17.27 28.76
CA LYS A 156 3.44 18.40 28.90
C LYS A 156 4.88 18.01 28.58
N SER A 157 5.70 19.00 28.23
CA SER A 157 7.16 18.82 28.18
C SER A 157 7.66 18.34 29.55
N PRO A 158 8.58 17.35 29.61
CA PRO A 158 9.21 16.93 30.86
C PRO A 158 10.24 17.95 31.36
N ILE A 159 10.64 18.90 30.50
CA ILE A 159 11.61 19.96 30.81
C ILE A 159 10.86 21.29 30.92
N CYS A 160 11.09 22.01 32.01
CA CYS A 160 10.70 23.41 32.17
C CYS A 160 11.71 24.32 31.47
N TYR A 161 11.24 25.18 30.58
CA TYR A 161 12.09 26.10 29.83
C TYR A 161 11.93 27.53 30.37
N PRO A 162 13.01 28.33 30.36
CA PRO A 162 12.90 29.78 30.51
C PRO A 162 12.05 30.39 29.37
N ASP A 163 11.47 31.56 29.63
CA ASP A 163 10.64 32.28 28.66
C ASP A 163 11.34 32.48 27.30
N GLY A 164 10.62 32.21 26.21
CA GLY A 164 11.13 32.37 24.83
C GLY A 164 12.01 31.23 24.30
N LEU A 165 12.34 30.22 25.11
CA LEU A 165 13.15 29.05 24.71
C LEU A 165 12.35 27.73 24.64
N THR A 166 11.03 27.77 24.88
CA THR A 166 10.19 26.57 24.88
C THR A 166 10.06 26.00 23.46
N PRO A 167 10.42 24.71 23.22
CA PRO A 167 10.20 24.04 21.95
C PRO A 167 8.72 24.03 21.56
N LYS A 168 8.45 24.11 20.27
CA LYS A 168 7.08 23.99 19.75
C LYS A 168 6.68 22.51 19.75
N LEU A 169 5.91 22.12 20.76
CA LEU A 169 5.33 20.77 20.84
C LEU A 169 4.30 20.60 19.72
N LEU A 170 4.52 19.63 18.85
CA LEU A 170 3.56 19.30 17.78
C LEU A 170 2.40 18.47 18.36
N SER A 171 1.21 18.60 17.76
CA SER A 171 0.16 17.60 17.89
C SER A 171 0.47 16.40 17.00
N SER A 172 -0.25 15.29 17.14
CA SER A 172 -0.11 14.13 16.25
C SER A 172 -0.30 14.50 14.78
N VAL A 173 -1.32 15.32 14.46
CA VAL A 173 -1.52 15.86 13.11
C VAL A 173 -0.38 16.77 12.70
N GLY A 174 0.09 17.66 13.58
CA GLY A 174 1.21 18.55 13.31
C GLY A 174 2.50 17.80 12.98
N LEU A 175 2.78 16.72 13.70
CA LEU A 175 3.91 15.82 13.46
C LEU A 175 3.77 15.12 12.10
N ALA A 176 2.62 14.48 11.84
CA ALA A 176 2.39 13.79 10.59
C ALA A 176 2.53 14.74 9.38
N TYR A 177 1.94 15.93 9.49
CA TYR A 177 2.06 16.98 8.49
C TYR A 177 3.50 17.43 8.27
N HIS A 178 4.29 17.65 9.34
CA HIS A 178 5.70 18.04 9.23
C HIS A 178 6.52 16.94 8.54
N VAL A 179 6.37 15.68 8.97
CA VAL A 179 7.12 14.55 8.39
C VAL A 179 6.74 14.36 6.91
N LEU A 180 5.46 14.48 6.55
CA LEU A 180 5.00 14.40 5.17
C LEU A 180 5.54 15.54 4.30
N SER A 181 5.31 16.78 4.74
CA SER A 181 5.54 17.99 3.92
C SER A 181 7.00 18.46 3.88
N LYS A 182 7.79 18.21 4.93
CA LYS A 182 9.20 18.64 5.04
C LYS A 182 10.18 17.48 4.97
N GLY A 183 9.80 16.29 5.42
CA GLY A 183 10.66 15.11 5.37
C GLY A 183 10.49 14.33 4.08
N LEU A 184 9.36 13.61 3.99
CA LEU A 184 9.09 12.65 2.93
C LEU A 184 9.02 13.29 1.54
N SER A 185 8.31 14.42 1.41
CA SER A 185 8.18 15.13 0.14
C SER A 185 9.54 15.51 -0.46
N SER A 186 10.49 15.95 0.38
CA SER A 186 11.83 16.36 -0.04
C SER A 186 12.61 15.17 -0.57
N TRP A 187 12.52 14.03 0.11
CA TRP A 187 13.17 12.79 -0.34
C TRP A 187 12.55 12.29 -1.65
N GLN A 188 11.21 12.25 -1.73
CA GLN A 188 10.50 11.81 -2.94
C GLN A 188 10.84 12.68 -4.14
N LYS A 189 10.84 14.01 -3.97
CA LYS A 189 11.27 14.96 -5.02
C LYS A 189 12.71 14.70 -5.46
N SER A 190 13.63 14.46 -4.53
CA SER A 190 15.02 14.14 -4.90
C SER A 190 15.13 12.85 -5.71
N GLU A 191 14.37 11.80 -5.36
CA GLU A 191 14.33 10.55 -6.14
C GLU A 191 13.66 10.72 -7.50
N MET A 192 12.67 11.62 -7.60
CA MET A 192 12.03 11.97 -8.86
C MET A 192 12.95 12.77 -9.77
N MET A 193 13.75 13.70 -9.22
CA MET A 193 14.66 14.55 -10.00
C MET A 193 15.94 13.81 -10.44
N SER A 194 16.30 12.69 -9.80
CA SER A 194 17.44 11.84 -10.20
C SER A 194 17.11 10.87 -11.36
N TYR A 195 15.91 10.99 -11.93
CA TYR A 195 15.43 10.17 -13.04
C TYR A 195 15.97 10.62 -14.40
N HIS A 196 16.23 9.63 -15.26
CA HIS A 196 16.45 9.82 -16.69
C HIS A 196 15.50 8.90 -17.45
N SER A 197 14.79 9.42 -18.43
CA SER A 197 13.93 8.58 -19.28
C SER A 197 14.76 7.62 -20.10
N THR A 198 14.43 6.32 -20.06
CA THR A 198 14.93 5.37 -21.05
C THR A 198 14.37 5.76 -22.41
N CYS A 199 15.24 6.05 -23.37
CA CYS A 199 14.85 6.27 -24.76
C CYS A 199 14.06 5.06 -25.28
N ASN A 200 12.98 5.30 -26.05
CA ASN A 200 12.16 4.25 -26.64
C ASN A 200 12.88 3.59 -27.84
N THR A 201 14.05 3.01 -27.62
CA THR A 201 14.80 2.34 -28.68
C THR A 201 14.32 0.90 -28.86
N ALA A 202 14.21 0.43 -30.11
CA ALA A 202 13.96 -0.98 -30.41
C ALA A 202 15.03 -1.91 -29.79
N SER A 203 16.23 -1.38 -29.52
CA SER A 203 17.33 -2.08 -28.85
C SER A 203 17.09 -2.33 -27.36
N SER A 204 16.25 -1.53 -26.69
CA SER A 204 15.96 -1.70 -25.27
C SER A 204 14.84 -2.73 -25.06
N PRO A 205 15.07 -3.80 -24.27
CA PRO A 205 14.04 -4.81 -24.01
C PRO A 205 12.79 -4.18 -23.39
N PRO A 206 11.56 -4.59 -23.79
CA PRO A 206 10.32 -4.00 -23.26
C PRO A 206 10.28 -3.89 -21.74
N HIS A 207 10.70 -4.95 -21.03
CA HIS A 207 10.71 -4.98 -19.56
C HIS A 207 11.65 -3.97 -18.88
N LYS A 208 12.58 -3.33 -19.60
CA LYS A 208 13.50 -2.32 -19.06
C LYS A 208 13.02 -0.89 -19.30
N ARG A 209 12.00 -0.70 -20.14
CA ARG A 209 11.55 0.64 -20.52
C ARG A 209 10.87 1.33 -19.33
N CYS A 210 10.72 2.65 -19.43
CA CYS A 210 9.93 3.51 -18.56
C CYS A 210 8.88 4.21 -19.41
N PRO A 211 7.58 4.15 -19.09
CA PRO A 211 6.64 5.01 -19.75
C PRO A 211 6.46 6.32 -18.95
N ALA A 212 6.32 7.45 -19.65
CA ALA A 212 5.89 8.70 -19.00
C ALA A 212 4.40 8.65 -18.63
N SER A 213 3.62 7.82 -19.33
CA SER A 213 2.19 7.55 -19.10
C SER A 213 1.93 6.05 -19.04
N LEU A 214 1.30 5.57 -17.97
CA LEU A 214 0.92 4.15 -17.91
C LEU A 214 -0.16 3.85 -18.96
N PRO A 215 -0.09 2.73 -19.69
CA PRO A 215 -1.24 2.24 -20.42
C PRO A 215 -2.46 2.14 -19.49
N PHE A 216 -3.67 2.24 -20.01
CA PHE A 216 -4.87 2.15 -19.16
C PHE A 216 -5.96 1.35 -19.89
N PRO A 217 -6.88 0.67 -19.17
CA PRO A 217 -7.93 -0.12 -19.80
C PRO A 217 -8.93 0.76 -20.56
N THR A 218 -9.46 0.28 -21.69
CA THR A 218 -10.59 0.93 -22.40
C THR A 218 -11.83 1.05 -21.54
N THR A 219 -12.09 0.07 -20.68
CA THR A 219 -13.13 0.14 -19.65
C THR A 219 -12.95 1.37 -18.76
N ALA A 220 -11.76 1.57 -18.19
CA ALA A 220 -11.46 2.74 -17.36
C ALA A 220 -11.65 4.05 -18.15
N ALA A 221 -11.18 4.08 -19.41
CA ALA A 221 -11.31 5.23 -20.29
C ALA A 221 -12.77 5.67 -20.48
N ARG A 222 -13.67 4.71 -20.76
CA ARG A 222 -15.10 4.96 -20.98
C ARG A 222 -15.79 5.59 -19.78
N HIS A 223 -15.36 5.27 -18.57
CA HIS A 223 -15.90 5.87 -17.36
C HIS A 223 -15.32 7.28 -17.06
N GLY A 224 -14.46 7.80 -17.94
CA GLY A 224 -13.86 9.14 -17.84
C GLY A 224 -12.46 9.14 -17.23
N ALA A 225 -11.92 7.94 -16.93
CA ALA A 225 -10.71 7.77 -16.15
C ALA A 225 -9.41 7.94 -16.96
N SER A 226 -9.53 8.10 -18.28
CA SER A 226 -8.43 8.36 -19.20
C SER A 226 -7.64 9.62 -18.80
N ARG A 227 -8.34 10.68 -18.41
CA ARG A 227 -7.80 12.05 -18.18
C ARG A 227 -6.87 12.22 -16.96
N ALA A 228 -6.41 11.13 -16.36
CA ALA A 228 -6.18 11.09 -14.93
C ALA A 228 -4.84 10.43 -14.50
N MET A 229 -3.98 10.03 -15.43
CA MET A 229 -2.94 9.04 -15.12
C MET A 229 -1.51 9.55 -15.33
N LYS A 230 -0.82 9.86 -14.23
CA LYS A 230 0.63 10.11 -14.16
C LYS A 230 1.23 9.17 -13.10
N ALA A 231 2.10 8.23 -13.45
CA ALA A 231 2.82 7.36 -12.49
C ALA A 231 4.30 7.75 -12.41
N LEU A 232 4.95 7.63 -11.25
CA LEU A 232 6.36 8.04 -11.20
C LEU A 232 7.13 7.19 -12.22
N PRO A 233 8.05 7.78 -12.99
CA PRO A 233 8.73 7.07 -14.06
C PRO A 233 9.85 6.19 -13.47
N ILE A 234 9.46 5.20 -12.68
CA ILE A 234 10.33 4.18 -12.13
C ILE A 234 10.39 3.04 -13.14
N GLU A 235 11.56 2.76 -13.69
CA GLU A 235 11.73 1.65 -14.65
C GLU A 235 11.34 0.34 -13.97
N GLN A 236 10.77 -0.57 -14.73
CA GLN A 236 10.38 -1.87 -14.17
C GLN A 236 11.61 -2.68 -13.72
N ALA A 237 12.77 -2.46 -14.35
CA ALA A 237 14.04 -3.06 -13.94
C ALA A 237 14.89 -2.16 -13.03
N ARG A 238 14.42 -0.95 -12.66
CA ARG A 238 15.15 -0.06 -11.75
C ARG A 238 15.47 -0.81 -10.45
N PRO A 239 16.66 -0.62 -9.88
CA PRO A 239 16.95 -1.13 -8.55
C PRO A 239 15.85 -0.70 -7.57
N TRP A 240 15.32 -1.65 -6.82
CA TRP A 240 14.27 -1.42 -5.82
C TRP A 240 14.69 -2.06 -4.50
N SER A 241 14.00 -1.77 -3.40
CA SER A 241 14.41 -2.27 -2.09
C SER A 241 13.19 -2.57 -1.22
N PHE A 242 13.32 -3.56 -0.34
CA PHE A 242 12.34 -3.80 0.72
C PHE A 242 12.38 -2.73 1.82
N HIS A 243 13.31 -1.79 1.81
CA HIS A 243 13.62 -0.90 2.93
C HIS A 243 13.18 0.54 2.65
N LEU A 244 12.00 0.91 3.19
CA LEU A 244 11.43 2.25 3.12
C LEU A 244 11.16 2.85 4.52
N PRO A 245 12.18 2.97 5.41
CA PRO A 245 11.98 3.34 6.81
C PRO A 245 11.33 4.72 7.01
N LEU A 246 11.59 5.72 6.16
CA LEU A 246 10.92 7.03 6.26
C LEU A 246 9.44 6.94 5.89
N HIS A 247 9.12 6.24 4.79
CA HIS A 247 7.73 5.99 4.41
C HIS A 247 6.98 5.23 5.50
N ARG A 248 7.62 4.23 6.12
CA ARG A 248 6.99 3.41 7.16
C ARG A 248 6.89 4.14 8.50
N PHE A 249 7.74 5.12 8.76
CA PHE A 249 7.53 6.05 9.87
C PHE A 249 6.35 6.98 9.63
N VAL A 250 6.15 7.45 8.38
CA VAL A 250 4.92 8.14 7.99
C VAL A 250 3.70 7.25 8.22
N ALA A 251 3.74 5.97 7.83
CA ALA A 251 2.66 5.02 8.10
C ALA A 251 2.34 4.92 9.61
N ALA A 252 3.37 4.90 10.46
CA ALA A 252 3.19 4.91 11.92
C ALA A 252 2.53 6.22 12.41
N CYS A 253 2.95 7.38 11.89
CA CYS A 253 2.31 8.66 12.20
C CYS A 253 0.84 8.67 11.79
N LEU A 254 0.52 8.16 10.60
CA LEU A 254 -0.84 8.08 10.07
C LEU A 254 -1.75 7.17 10.90
N ARG A 255 -1.23 6.04 11.41
CA ARG A 255 -1.98 5.18 12.34
C ARG A 255 -2.32 5.90 13.64
N GLU A 256 -1.41 6.71 14.16
CA GLU A 256 -1.66 7.49 15.38
C GLU A 256 -2.63 8.65 15.14
N VAL A 257 -2.57 9.31 13.98
CA VAL A 257 -3.57 10.30 13.55
C VAL A 257 -4.96 9.65 13.40
N ALA A 258 -5.04 8.46 12.81
CA ALA A 258 -6.31 7.73 12.66
C ALA A 258 -6.90 7.26 14.01
N ARG A 259 -6.12 7.29 15.09
CA ARG A 259 -6.60 7.00 16.45
C ARG A 259 -7.19 8.24 17.13
N ARG A 260 -6.97 9.45 16.59
CA ARG A 260 -7.49 10.69 17.16
C ARG A 260 -8.93 10.92 16.68
N PRO A 261 -9.90 11.13 17.59
CA PRO A 261 -11.28 11.43 17.22
C PRO A 261 -11.39 12.71 16.38
N LYS A 262 -12.44 12.79 15.55
CA LYS A 262 -12.74 14.03 14.83
C LYS A 262 -13.01 15.17 15.82
N GLY A 263 -12.35 16.31 15.61
CA GLY A 263 -12.49 17.49 16.47
C GLY A 263 -11.81 17.41 17.83
N SER A 264 -10.96 16.39 18.09
CA SER A 264 -10.14 16.37 19.30
C SER A 264 -9.09 17.49 19.28
N VAL A 265 -8.65 17.94 20.46
CA VAL A 265 -7.53 18.87 20.58
C VAL A 265 -6.29 18.25 19.90
N GLY A 266 -5.72 18.98 18.94
CA GLY A 266 -4.58 18.52 18.15
C GLY A 266 -4.90 17.72 16.88
N GLY A 267 -6.19 17.44 16.62
CA GLY A 267 -6.71 17.02 15.31
C GLY A 267 -6.74 15.52 15.03
N GLY A 268 -7.40 15.13 13.93
CA GLY A 268 -7.50 13.76 13.42
C GLY A 268 -7.29 13.67 11.90
N MET A 269 -7.70 12.57 11.28
CA MET A 269 -7.45 12.31 9.84
C MET A 269 -8.03 13.40 8.94
N ASP A 270 -9.24 13.89 9.23
CA ASP A 270 -9.90 14.94 8.45
C ASP A 270 -9.10 16.26 8.48
N GLU A 271 -8.57 16.66 9.65
CA GLU A 271 -7.76 17.88 9.79
C GLU A 271 -6.39 17.72 9.11
N LEU A 272 -5.78 16.53 9.15
CA LEU A 272 -4.54 16.29 8.42
C LEU A 272 -4.74 16.48 6.91
N LEU A 273 -5.83 15.94 6.36
CA LEU A 273 -6.16 16.08 4.95
C LEU A 273 -6.43 17.54 4.58
N GLU A 274 -7.23 18.26 5.37
CA GLU A 274 -7.50 19.69 5.18
C GLU A 274 -6.21 20.52 5.18
N ARG A 275 -5.30 20.26 6.13
CA ARG A 275 -4.00 20.94 6.17
C ARG A 275 -3.16 20.64 4.93
N LEU A 276 -3.11 19.39 4.47
CA LEU A 276 -2.38 19.01 3.26
C LEU A 276 -2.98 19.65 2.01
N THR A 277 -4.30 19.66 1.85
CA THR A 277 -4.95 20.26 0.68
C THR A 277 -4.89 21.78 0.70
N SER A 278 -4.88 22.42 1.88
CA SER A 278 -4.72 23.87 1.99
C SER A 278 -3.34 24.38 1.56
N MET A 279 -2.33 23.49 1.46
CA MET A 279 -0.99 23.83 0.96
C MET A 279 -0.98 24.31 -0.50
N GLU A 280 -1.96 23.91 -1.31
CA GLU A 280 -1.98 24.26 -2.74
C GLU A 280 -2.26 25.75 -3.00
N GLY A 281 -2.79 26.48 -2.01
CA GLY A 281 -3.12 27.91 -2.13
C GLY A 281 -2.03 28.88 -1.66
N ASP A 282 -0.97 28.42 -0.99
CA ASP A 282 0.09 29.29 -0.48
C ASP A 282 1.17 29.41 -1.56
N GLY A 283 1.08 30.43 -2.43
CA GLY A 283 1.88 30.65 -3.66
C GLY A 283 3.42 30.63 -3.54
N ARG A 284 3.94 30.26 -2.37
CA ARG A 284 5.31 29.79 -2.13
C ARG A 284 5.59 28.38 -2.67
N TRP A 285 4.56 27.59 -2.97
CA TRP A 285 4.68 26.24 -3.52
C TRP A 285 4.03 26.17 -4.89
N ALA A 286 4.75 25.64 -5.88
CA ALA A 286 4.16 25.36 -7.18
C ALA A 286 2.99 24.38 -7.01
N VAL A 287 1.83 24.73 -7.58
CA VAL A 287 0.68 23.84 -7.77
C VAL A 287 1.21 22.52 -8.35
N GLY A 288 1.03 21.41 -7.62
CA GLY A 288 1.63 20.11 -7.95
C GLY A 288 2.33 19.39 -6.78
N SER A 289 2.73 20.11 -5.72
CA SER A 289 3.53 19.52 -4.64
C SER A 289 2.81 18.48 -3.74
N VAL A 290 1.49 18.58 -3.55
CA VAL A 290 0.71 17.65 -2.71
C VAL A 290 0.33 16.39 -3.50
N HIS A 291 -0.03 16.55 -4.78
CA HIS A 291 -0.21 15.42 -5.70
C HIS A 291 1.04 14.54 -5.78
N GLU A 292 2.23 15.14 -5.84
CA GLU A 292 3.51 14.41 -5.82
C GLU A 292 3.70 13.59 -4.54
N ILE A 293 3.32 14.14 -3.38
CA ILE A 293 3.39 13.42 -2.10
C ILE A 293 2.52 12.16 -2.16
N PHE A 294 1.23 12.29 -2.55
CA PHE A 294 0.34 11.13 -2.62
C PHE A 294 0.76 10.13 -3.70
N ARG A 295 1.27 10.60 -4.84
CA ARG A 295 1.81 9.74 -5.90
C ARG A 295 3.03 8.97 -5.42
N GLY A 296 3.96 9.60 -4.70
CA GLY A 296 5.11 8.91 -4.11
C GLY A 296 4.71 7.92 -3.01
N ILE A 297 3.78 8.31 -2.13
CA ILE A 297 3.23 7.41 -1.10
C ILE A 297 2.54 6.19 -1.71
N MET A 298 1.99 6.32 -2.92
CA MET A 298 1.41 5.20 -3.66
C MET A 298 2.46 4.36 -4.37
N GLU A 299 3.34 4.99 -5.16
CA GLU A 299 4.27 4.31 -6.05
C GLU A 299 5.31 3.46 -5.31
N PHE A 300 6.02 4.03 -4.34
CA PHE A 300 7.13 3.33 -3.68
C PHE A 300 6.65 2.04 -2.98
N PRO A 301 5.53 2.04 -2.21
CA PRO A 301 4.97 0.81 -1.66
C PRO A 301 4.44 -0.16 -2.72
N VAL A 302 3.82 0.30 -3.82
CA VAL A 302 3.37 -0.61 -4.90
C VAL A 302 4.56 -1.33 -5.53
N VAL A 303 5.71 -0.67 -5.71
CA VAL A 303 6.93 -1.32 -6.19
C VAL A 303 7.31 -2.48 -5.27
N VAL A 304 7.38 -2.27 -3.95
CA VAL A 304 7.72 -3.35 -3.00
C VAL A 304 6.69 -4.49 -3.04
N LEU A 305 5.39 -4.17 -2.98
CA LEU A 305 4.31 -5.15 -2.96
C LEU A 305 4.26 -6.00 -4.23
N SER A 306 4.37 -5.35 -5.40
CA SER A 306 4.37 -6.04 -6.69
C SER A 306 5.61 -6.91 -6.88
N ARG A 307 6.77 -6.47 -6.41
CA ARG A 307 8.01 -7.26 -6.49
C ARG A 307 7.97 -8.44 -5.53
N ALA A 308 7.43 -8.28 -4.33
CA ALA A 308 7.17 -9.40 -3.42
C ALA A 308 6.23 -10.45 -4.04
N ALA A 309 5.18 -10.02 -4.75
CA ALA A 309 4.30 -10.91 -5.50
C ALA A 309 5.03 -11.64 -6.64
N GLN A 310 5.86 -10.94 -7.42
CA GLN A 310 6.68 -11.56 -8.47
C GLN A 310 7.68 -12.59 -7.93
N ILE A 311 8.28 -12.34 -6.77
CA ILE A 311 9.17 -13.29 -6.10
C ILE A 311 8.40 -14.55 -5.70
N ARG A 312 7.20 -14.42 -5.10
CA ARG A 312 6.34 -15.57 -4.77
C ARG A 312 5.89 -16.34 -6.02
N ALA A 313 5.64 -15.64 -7.13
CA ALA A 313 5.37 -16.25 -8.44
C ALA A 313 6.61 -16.91 -9.08
N GLY A 314 7.78 -16.86 -8.43
CA GLY A 314 8.99 -17.54 -8.89
C GLY A 314 9.76 -16.81 -10.00
N LEU A 315 9.44 -15.56 -10.28
CA LEU A 315 10.03 -14.77 -11.37
C LEU A 315 11.42 -14.21 -11.04
N TRP A 316 11.85 -14.37 -9.79
CA TRP A 316 13.11 -13.87 -9.24
C TRP A 316 14.08 -15.00 -8.86
N LYS A 317 13.83 -16.26 -9.25
CA LYS A 317 14.67 -17.42 -8.92
C LYS A 317 16.15 -17.26 -9.35
N ARG A 318 16.44 -16.43 -10.36
CA ARG A 318 17.82 -16.13 -10.82
C ARG A 318 18.61 -15.23 -9.88
N ASN A 319 17.93 -14.43 -9.07
CA ASN A 319 18.53 -13.61 -8.03
C ASN A 319 19.02 -14.44 -6.84
N GLY A 320 18.64 -15.72 -6.79
CA GLY A 320 19.05 -16.69 -5.80
C GLY A 320 17.98 -16.94 -4.72
N PRO A 321 18.17 -17.96 -3.86
CA PRO A 321 17.20 -18.37 -2.85
C PRO A 321 16.89 -17.31 -1.79
N GLY A 322 17.82 -16.40 -1.46
CA GLY A 322 17.65 -15.39 -0.42
C GLY A 322 16.51 -14.41 -0.68
N MET A 323 16.07 -14.27 -1.93
CA MET A 323 14.89 -13.46 -2.26
C MET A 323 13.62 -13.96 -1.57
N GLN A 324 13.43 -15.28 -1.46
CA GLN A 324 12.26 -15.82 -0.75
C GLN A 324 12.34 -15.54 0.75
N ASP A 325 13.52 -15.65 1.35
CA ASP A 325 13.73 -15.32 2.76
C ASP A 325 13.44 -13.85 3.05
N GLN A 326 13.82 -12.95 2.15
CA GLN A 326 13.47 -11.53 2.24
C GLN A 326 11.95 -11.30 2.18
N VAL A 327 11.24 -12.00 1.29
CA VAL A 327 9.77 -11.90 1.22
C VAL A 327 9.10 -12.45 2.47
N LEU A 328 9.60 -13.57 3.02
CA LEU A 328 9.10 -14.12 4.28
C LEU A 328 9.25 -13.09 5.40
N ASN A 329 10.43 -12.50 5.57
CA ASN A 329 10.65 -11.44 6.55
C ASN A 329 9.80 -10.18 6.28
N TYR A 330 9.51 -9.86 5.02
CA TYR A 330 8.69 -8.71 4.67
C TYR A 330 7.19 -8.92 4.96
N ALA A 331 6.67 -10.12 4.67
CA ALA A 331 5.23 -10.36 4.57
C ALA A 331 4.63 -11.17 5.72
N GLU A 332 5.44 -11.88 6.51
CA GLU A 332 4.98 -12.75 7.58
C GLU A 332 5.34 -12.20 8.98
N PRO A 333 4.59 -12.59 10.03
CA PRO A 333 4.94 -12.29 11.41
C PRO A 333 6.33 -12.84 11.77
N PRO A 334 7.09 -12.16 12.66
CA PRO A 334 6.68 -11.01 13.47
C PRO A 334 6.90 -9.64 12.80
N PHE A 335 7.43 -9.58 11.57
CA PHE A 335 7.95 -8.33 11.01
C PHE A 335 6.97 -7.63 10.05
N CYS A 336 5.96 -8.33 9.52
CA CYS A 336 4.99 -7.79 8.55
C CYS A 336 4.36 -6.45 8.99
N ARG A 337 4.06 -6.29 10.28
CA ARG A 337 3.49 -5.08 10.87
C ARG A 337 4.32 -3.82 10.60
N ALA A 338 5.63 -3.95 10.76
CA ALA A 338 6.57 -2.84 10.57
C ALA A 338 6.93 -2.63 9.09
N LEU A 339 6.58 -3.58 8.21
CA LEU A 339 6.99 -3.62 6.81
C LEU A 339 5.75 -3.63 5.90
N ARG A 340 5.26 -4.79 5.46
CA ARG A 340 4.13 -4.93 4.54
C ARG A 340 2.87 -4.18 4.98
N ASP A 341 2.52 -4.22 6.26
CA ASP A 341 1.27 -3.60 6.73
C ASP A 341 1.37 -2.07 6.78
N ALA A 342 2.58 -1.57 7.02
CA ALA A 342 2.89 -0.15 6.87
C ALA A 342 2.77 0.28 5.40
N ASP A 343 3.24 -0.54 4.46
CA ASP A 343 3.10 -0.28 3.02
C ASP A 343 1.61 -0.27 2.59
N LEU A 344 0.78 -1.17 3.14
CA LEU A 344 -0.68 -1.17 2.92
C LEU A 344 -1.36 0.09 3.49
N THR A 345 -0.96 0.52 4.69
CA THR A 345 -1.46 1.76 5.32
C THR A 345 -1.19 2.97 4.43
N LEU A 346 -0.01 3.03 3.81
CA LEU A 346 0.37 4.12 2.91
C LEU A 346 -0.50 4.15 1.66
N LEU A 347 -0.75 3.00 1.02
CA LEU A 347 -1.67 2.92 -0.13
C LEU A 347 -3.07 3.40 0.23
N GLN A 348 -3.60 2.96 1.37
CA GLN A 348 -4.91 3.38 1.86
C GLN A 348 -5.00 4.89 2.11
N PHE A 349 -3.95 5.48 2.68
CA PHE A 349 -3.88 6.93 2.89
C PHE A 349 -3.75 7.70 1.57
N ALA A 350 -2.92 7.25 0.63
CA ALA A 350 -2.79 7.90 -0.67
C ALA A 350 -4.13 7.93 -1.43
N MET A 351 -4.90 6.84 -1.39
CA MET A 351 -6.26 6.79 -1.97
C MET A 351 -7.18 7.83 -1.35
N LEU A 352 -7.14 7.98 -0.02
CA LEU A 352 -7.91 8.99 0.70
C LEU A 352 -7.45 10.43 0.41
N GLY A 353 -6.14 10.64 0.24
CA GLY A 353 -5.53 11.92 -0.11
C GLY A 353 -6.00 12.44 -1.46
N PHE A 354 -5.88 11.61 -2.51
CA PHE A 354 -6.37 11.96 -3.84
C PHE A 354 -7.86 12.28 -3.86
N CYS A 355 -8.65 11.51 -3.10
CA CYS A 355 -10.08 11.75 -2.91
C CYS A 355 -10.44 13.07 -2.21
N SER A 356 -9.49 13.68 -1.49
CA SER A 356 -9.71 14.93 -0.76
C SER A 356 -9.37 16.15 -1.61
N LEU A 357 -8.33 16.05 -2.45
CA LEU A 357 -7.97 17.08 -3.43
C LEU A 357 -9.12 17.41 -4.39
N SER A 358 -9.92 16.40 -4.79
CA SER A 358 -11.11 16.60 -5.63
C SER A 358 -12.15 17.55 -5.05
N LYS A 359 -12.31 17.57 -3.72
CA LYS A 359 -13.36 18.36 -3.06
C LYS A 359 -13.03 19.85 -3.11
N VAL A 360 -11.77 20.19 -2.83
CA VAL A 360 -11.27 21.58 -2.80
C VAL A 360 -11.36 22.25 -4.17
N GLU A 361 -11.08 21.51 -5.25
CA GLU A 361 -11.21 22.01 -6.62
C GLU A 361 -12.66 22.35 -7.00
N VAL A 362 -13.64 21.57 -6.52
CA VAL A 362 -15.07 21.82 -6.79
C VAL A 362 -15.55 23.08 -6.06
N GLU A 363 -15.15 23.26 -4.81
CA GLU A 363 -15.49 24.45 -4.01
C GLU A 363 -14.88 25.73 -4.60
N SER A 364 -13.63 25.66 -5.07
CA SER A 364 -12.92 26.81 -5.67
C SER A 364 -13.55 27.28 -6.99
N ASN A 365 -14.07 26.34 -7.80
CA ASN A 365 -14.73 26.64 -9.08
C ASN A 365 -16.11 27.31 -8.94
N ASN A 366 -16.71 27.31 -7.75
CA ASN A 366 -17.99 27.98 -7.48
C ASN A 366 -17.83 29.45 -7.08
N ILE A 367 -16.60 29.98 -7.04
CA ILE A 367 -16.32 31.39 -6.75
C ILE A 367 -16.35 32.19 -8.06
N SER A 368 -17.34 33.07 -8.22
CA SER A 368 -17.49 33.92 -9.41
C SER A 368 -16.45 35.04 -9.44
N GLY A 369 -15.58 35.06 -10.45
CA GLY A 369 -14.63 36.17 -10.69
C GLY A 369 -13.28 35.79 -11.27
N ILE A 370 -12.96 34.50 -11.41
CA ILE A 370 -11.70 34.04 -12.01
C ILE A 370 -11.88 33.87 -13.51
N ASP A 371 -10.97 34.46 -14.29
CA ASP A 371 -10.95 34.37 -15.74
C ASP A 371 -10.83 32.91 -16.18
N LYS A 372 -11.80 32.43 -16.97
CA LYS A 372 -11.89 31.01 -17.36
C LYS A 372 -10.77 30.59 -18.30
N ASP A 373 -10.06 31.54 -18.89
CA ASP A 373 -8.97 31.29 -19.84
C ASP A 373 -7.60 31.15 -19.16
N ASP A 374 -7.35 31.74 -17.97
CA ASP A 374 -6.15 31.46 -17.17
C ASP A 374 -6.26 30.12 -16.42
N LEU A 375 -7.49 29.66 -16.15
CA LEU A 375 -7.75 28.33 -15.57
C LEU A 375 -7.54 27.18 -16.58
N LYS A 376 -7.46 27.49 -17.89
CA LYS A 376 -7.16 26.50 -18.94
C LYS A 376 -5.70 26.06 -18.94
N CYS A 377 -4.78 26.72 -18.24
CA CYS A 377 -3.39 26.28 -18.16
C CYS A 377 -3.07 25.43 -16.91
N SER A 378 -4.02 25.22 -15.99
CA SER A 378 -3.89 24.30 -14.85
C SER A 378 -4.64 22.98 -15.12
N PHE A 379 -4.19 22.23 -16.12
CA PHE A 379 -4.74 20.93 -16.52
C PHE A 379 -4.36 19.79 -15.54
N VAL A 380 -4.88 19.85 -14.31
CA VAL A 380 -4.95 18.69 -13.40
C VAL A 380 -6.42 18.33 -13.27
N GLY A 381 -6.80 17.17 -13.80
CA GLY A 381 -8.19 16.72 -13.84
C GLY A 381 -8.77 16.51 -12.44
N LYS A 382 -9.76 17.33 -12.10
CA LYS A 382 -10.90 17.08 -11.19
C LYS A 382 -10.74 15.83 -10.34
N GLY A 383 -10.25 16.00 -9.11
CA GLY A 383 -9.54 15.00 -8.31
C GLY A 383 -10.18 13.66 -7.91
N GLU A 384 -11.19 13.09 -8.57
CA GLU A 384 -11.76 11.76 -8.18
C GLU A 384 -10.95 10.57 -8.74
N VAL A 385 -9.63 10.70 -8.80
CA VAL A 385 -8.75 9.89 -9.64
C VAL A 385 -7.99 8.80 -8.86
N GLY A 386 -7.90 8.94 -7.53
CA GLY A 386 -6.98 8.16 -6.69
C GLY A 386 -7.08 6.64 -6.83
N PHE A 387 -8.30 6.10 -6.92
CA PHE A 387 -8.52 4.66 -7.05
C PHE A 387 -8.14 4.13 -8.41
N VAL A 388 -8.62 4.78 -9.47
CA VAL A 388 -8.25 4.47 -10.85
C VAL A 388 -6.74 4.48 -11.00
N HIS A 389 -6.10 5.48 -10.39
CA HIS A 389 -4.66 5.61 -10.40
C HIS A 389 -3.96 4.39 -9.82
N LEU A 390 -4.39 3.95 -8.64
CA LEU A 390 -3.87 2.75 -8.02
C LEU A 390 -4.11 1.50 -8.88
N ILE A 391 -5.34 1.26 -9.37
CA ILE A 391 -5.65 0.04 -10.11
C ILE A 391 -4.82 -0.08 -11.39
N ASN A 392 -4.69 1.01 -12.14
CA ASN A 392 -3.84 1.06 -13.32
C ASN A 392 -2.37 0.84 -12.95
N LEU A 393 -1.88 1.53 -11.91
CA LEU A 393 -0.51 1.34 -11.43
C LEU A 393 -0.23 -0.11 -11.02
N LEU A 394 -1.17 -0.76 -10.33
CA LEU A 394 -1.08 -2.16 -9.93
C LEU A 394 -1.03 -3.10 -11.15
N LEU A 395 -1.92 -2.92 -12.14
CA LEU A 395 -1.90 -3.73 -13.37
C LEU A 395 -0.54 -3.67 -14.08
N HIS A 396 0.08 -2.49 -14.12
CA HIS A 396 1.40 -2.29 -14.71
C HIS A 396 2.54 -2.82 -13.87
N ARG A 397 2.50 -2.67 -12.56
CA ARG A 397 3.60 -3.08 -11.69
C ARG A 397 3.61 -4.59 -11.47
N PHE A 398 2.45 -5.23 -11.44
CA PHE A 398 2.32 -6.69 -11.50
C PHE A 398 2.62 -7.22 -12.90
N GLY A 399 2.28 -6.47 -13.94
CA GLY A 399 2.51 -6.84 -15.34
C GLY A 399 1.53 -7.88 -15.86
N ILE A 400 0.26 -7.75 -15.46
CA ILE A 400 -0.83 -8.64 -15.87
C ILE A 400 -1.83 -7.96 -16.80
N PHE A 401 -1.54 -6.73 -17.25
CA PHE A 401 -2.44 -5.92 -18.06
C PHE A 401 -2.95 -6.68 -19.31
N ASP A 402 -2.02 -7.22 -20.11
CA ASP A 402 -2.37 -7.99 -21.32
C ASP A 402 -2.97 -9.35 -20.98
N PHE A 403 -2.52 -9.99 -19.90
CA PHE A 403 -3.05 -11.29 -19.43
C PHE A 403 -4.52 -11.19 -19.01
N ALA A 404 -4.89 -10.09 -18.33
CA ALA A 404 -6.27 -9.75 -18.01
C ALA A 404 -7.12 -9.45 -19.25
N GLY A 405 -6.51 -9.35 -20.44
CA GLY A 405 -7.19 -9.09 -21.70
C GLY A 405 -7.58 -7.62 -21.87
N PHE A 406 -6.96 -6.71 -21.12
CA PHE A 406 -7.24 -5.28 -21.27
C PHE A 406 -6.59 -4.72 -22.52
N ALA A 407 -7.35 -3.91 -23.25
CA ALA A 407 -6.77 -3.06 -24.27
C ALA A 407 -6.01 -1.91 -23.60
N LYS A 408 -4.83 -1.61 -24.13
CA LYS A 408 -4.25 -0.28 -23.96
C LYS A 408 -5.30 0.69 -24.51
N ALA A 409 -5.64 1.72 -23.76
CA ALA A 409 -6.43 2.81 -24.25
C ALA A 409 -5.54 3.68 -25.12
N PRO A 410 -5.47 3.30 -26.39
CA PRO A 410 -5.82 4.17 -27.51
C PRO A 410 -6.35 3.34 -28.71
N ASN A 411 -7.32 2.46 -28.46
CA ASN A 411 -8.14 1.85 -29.52
C ASN A 411 -9.41 2.66 -29.82
N ALA A 412 -9.65 3.80 -29.15
CA ALA A 412 -10.82 4.62 -29.41
C ALA A 412 -10.59 5.63 -30.55
N ASP A 413 -9.36 6.16 -30.69
CA ASP A 413 -8.93 7.08 -31.75
C ASP A 413 -7.48 7.54 -31.46
N PRO A 414 -6.45 7.19 -32.26
CA PRO A 414 -5.10 7.73 -32.11
C PRO A 414 -5.07 9.27 -32.19
N ALA A 415 -5.99 9.90 -32.94
CA ALA A 415 -6.11 11.35 -32.98
C ALA A 415 -6.57 11.89 -31.62
N ASN A 416 -7.57 11.27 -30.98
CA ASN A 416 -7.95 11.62 -29.61
C ASN A 416 -6.81 11.46 -28.60
N TYR A 417 -5.97 10.42 -28.71
CA TYR A 417 -4.77 10.31 -27.86
C TYR A 417 -3.84 11.51 -28.05
N PHE A 418 -3.59 11.93 -29.29
CA PHE A 418 -2.75 13.09 -29.57
C PHE A 418 -3.39 14.41 -29.17
N ASP A 419 -4.70 14.57 -29.32
CA ASP A 419 -5.43 15.74 -28.82
C ASP A 419 -5.37 15.80 -27.30
N GLU A 420 -5.49 14.65 -26.63
CA GLU A 420 -5.31 14.54 -25.18
C GLU A 420 -3.85 14.89 -24.78
N VAL A 421 -2.83 14.40 -25.49
CA VAL A 421 -1.41 14.79 -25.28
C VAL A 421 -1.19 16.30 -25.51
N LYS A 422 -1.70 16.86 -26.62
CA LYS A 422 -1.60 18.30 -26.96
C LYS A 422 -2.30 19.18 -25.95
N SER A 423 -3.40 18.71 -25.37
CA SER A 423 -4.12 19.38 -24.28
C SER A 423 -3.44 19.22 -22.91
N GLY A 424 -2.28 18.57 -22.84
CA GLY A 424 -1.54 18.34 -21.60
C GLY A 424 -2.14 17.27 -20.68
N LEU A 425 -3.14 16.51 -21.15
CA LEU A 425 -3.78 15.45 -20.37
C LEU A 425 -2.83 14.25 -20.15
N TYR A 426 -1.97 13.93 -21.12
CA TYR A 426 -0.86 13.00 -20.93
C TYR A 426 0.47 13.61 -21.35
N PRO A 427 1.57 13.23 -20.70
CA PRO A 427 2.88 13.34 -21.33
C PRO A 427 2.93 12.38 -22.52
N GLY A 428 3.32 12.88 -23.69
CA GLY A 428 3.64 12.04 -24.84
C GLY A 428 4.82 11.11 -24.53
N GLU A 429 4.85 9.94 -25.16
CA GLU A 429 6.05 9.10 -25.18
C GLU A 429 7.04 9.68 -26.18
N ASN A 430 8.31 9.82 -25.80
CA ASN A 430 9.34 10.40 -26.66
C ASN A 430 9.73 9.42 -27.78
N ASP A 431 9.73 9.89 -29.03
CA ASP A 431 10.34 9.19 -30.16
C ASP A 431 11.87 9.33 -30.05
N PRO A 432 12.64 8.23 -29.94
CA PRO A 432 14.10 8.31 -29.83
C PRO A 432 14.77 8.91 -31.07
N ASP A 433 14.11 8.92 -32.22
CA ASP A 433 14.70 9.35 -33.49
C ASP A 433 14.53 10.87 -33.74
N ASN A 434 13.88 11.60 -32.82
CA ASN A 434 13.58 13.02 -32.96
C ASN A 434 13.97 13.82 -31.70
N GLU A 435 15.22 14.28 -31.63
CA GLU A 435 15.80 15.04 -30.50
C GLU A 435 15.33 16.51 -30.38
N SER A 436 14.18 16.85 -30.99
CA SER A 436 13.65 18.23 -30.96
C SER A 436 13.01 18.57 -29.60
N PRO A 437 13.18 19.80 -29.07
CA PRO A 437 12.52 20.23 -27.84
C PRO A 437 11.00 20.07 -27.88
N VAL A 438 10.41 19.74 -26.73
CA VAL A 438 9.01 19.31 -26.49
C VAL A 438 7.95 20.27 -27.06
N ASP A 439 8.29 21.54 -27.29
CA ASP A 439 7.32 22.58 -27.65
C ASP A 439 6.99 22.64 -29.16
N THR A 440 7.65 21.87 -30.03
CA THR A 440 7.47 21.96 -31.50
C THR A 440 7.20 20.64 -32.23
N ILE A 441 6.88 19.55 -31.54
CA ILE A 441 6.56 18.28 -32.19
C ILE A 441 5.17 18.34 -32.83
N GLU A 442 5.09 18.64 -34.13
CA GLU A 442 4.00 18.17 -34.97
C GLU A 442 4.05 16.65 -35.00
N LEU A 443 3.27 16.00 -34.13
CA LEU A 443 3.13 14.55 -34.06
C LEU A 443 2.68 14.03 -35.42
N SER A 444 3.61 13.44 -36.19
CA SER A 444 3.32 12.85 -37.50
C SER A 444 2.38 11.65 -37.32
N PRO A 445 1.23 11.60 -38.00
CA PRO A 445 0.27 10.48 -37.90
C PRO A 445 0.84 9.12 -38.36
N GLN A 446 2.03 9.09 -38.97
CA GLN A 446 2.51 7.91 -39.70
C GLN A 446 3.26 6.86 -38.85
N SER A 447 3.57 7.13 -37.57
CA SER A 447 4.13 6.11 -36.66
C SER A 447 3.85 6.43 -35.18
N PRO A 448 2.68 6.07 -34.62
CA PRO A 448 2.34 6.43 -33.24
C PRO A 448 3.13 5.62 -32.21
N VAL A 449 3.88 6.30 -31.33
CA VAL A 449 4.46 5.67 -30.13
C VAL A 449 3.38 5.56 -29.04
N LEU A 450 2.78 4.38 -28.93
CA LEU A 450 1.78 4.08 -27.91
C LEU A 450 2.42 3.60 -26.60
N PRO A 451 1.80 3.88 -25.43
CA PRO A 451 2.27 3.35 -24.15
C PRO A 451 2.46 1.83 -24.20
N TRP A 452 3.53 1.32 -23.62
CA TRP A 452 3.86 -0.10 -23.65
C TRP A 452 3.47 -0.81 -22.34
N THR A 453 3.06 -2.07 -22.46
CA THR A 453 2.66 -2.90 -21.31
C THR A 453 3.84 -3.73 -20.85
N TYR A 454 4.08 -3.70 -19.55
CA TYR A 454 5.07 -4.56 -18.91
C TYR A 454 4.48 -5.95 -18.65
N THR A 455 5.27 -6.99 -18.89
CA THR A 455 5.01 -8.34 -18.37
C THR A 455 6.32 -8.97 -17.88
N PRO A 456 6.42 -9.39 -16.60
CA PRO A 456 7.60 -10.08 -16.09
C PRO A 456 7.61 -11.58 -16.44
N ALA A 457 6.43 -12.15 -16.70
CA ALA A 457 6.20 -13.57 -16.94
C ALA A 457 5.98 -13.86 -18.43
N LYS A 458 6.38 -15.06 -18.87
CA LYS A 458 6.20 -15.53 -20.26
C LYS A 458 5.14 -16.62 -20.40
N ASP A 459 4.78 -17.26 -19.29
CA ASP A 459 3.85 -18.38 -19.23
C ASP A 459 2.58 -18.03 -18.45
N ALA A 460 1.49 -18.73 -18.77
CA ALA A 460 0.18 -18.52 -18.15
C ALA A 460 0.19 -18.79 -16.64
N THR A 461 0.96 -19.77 -16.16
CA THR A 461 1.00 -20.16 -14.74
C THR A 461 1.55 -19.05 -13.86
N ALA A 462 2.68 -18.43 -14.24
CA ALA A 462 3.24 -17.32 -13.50
C ALA A 462 2.36 -16.06 -13.57
N LEU A 463 1.72 -15.80 -14.73
CA LEU A 463 0.75 -14.71 -14.86
C LEU A 463 -0.51 -14.92 -14.02
N LEU A 464 -0.98 -16.16 -13.91
CA LEU A 464 -2.10 -16.54 -13.06
C LEU A 464 -1.75 -16.36 -11.59
N SER A 465 -0.54 -16.74 -11.17
CA SER A 465 -0.03 -16.49 -9.82
C SER A 465 0.02 -14.99 -9.50
N LEU A 466 0.40 -14.14 -10.46
CA LEU A 466 0.38 -12.69 -10.30
C LEU A 466 -1.05 -12.13 -10.24
N LEU A 467 -1.98 -12.65 -11.03
CA LEU A 467 -3.39 -12.28 -10.96
C LEU A 467 -3.97 -12.64 -9.59
N GLU A 468 -3.68 -13.83 -9.08
CA GLU A 468 -4.05 -14.24 -7.74
C GLU A 468 -3.55 -13.22 -6.71
N GLU A 469 -2.25 -12.91 -6.72
CA GLU A 469 -1.62 -11.96 -5.80
C GLU A 469 -2.24 -10.55 -5.89
N LEU A 470 -2.56 -10.08 -7.11
CA LEU A 470 -3.26 -8.82 -7.30
C LEU A 470 -4.64 -8.84 -6.65
N LEU A 471 -5.47 -9.86 -6.95
CA LEU A 471 -6.82 -9.96 -6.39
C LEU A 471 -6.79 -10.03 -4.85
N HIS A 472 -5.79 -10.71 -4.28
CA HIS A 472 -5.58 -10.77 -2.83
C HIS A 472 -5.20 -9.41 -2.26
N LEU A 473 -4.31 -8.65 -2.92
CA LEU A 473 -3.98 -7.29 -2.53
C LEU A 473 -5.22 -6.38 -2.55
N LEU A 474 -6.06 -6.46 -3.60
CA LEU A 474 -7.30 -5.68 -3.70
C LEU A 474 -8.27 -6.01 -2.55
N ILE A 475 -8.38 -7.27 -2.15
CA ILE A 475 -9.17 -7.70 -0.98
C ILE A 475 -8.62 -7.04 0.28
N ILE A 476 -7.32 -7.20 0.55
CA ILE A 476 -6.68 -6.68 1.77
C ILE A 476 -6.85 -5.16 1.89
N LEU A 477 -6.71 -4.43 0.78
CA LEU A 477 -6.86 -2.97 0.77
C LEU A 477 -8.23 -2.51 1.31
N ILE A 478 -9.27 -3.34 1.25
CA ILE A 478 -10.62 -3.01 1.70
C ILE A 478 -11.08 -3.74 2.96
N THR A 479 -10.42 -4.85 3.33
CA THR A 479 -10.68 -5.57 4.58
C THR A 479 -9.87 -5.01 5.75
N GLU A 480 -8.61 -4.63 5.51
CA GLU A 480 -7.64 -4.19 6.53
C GLU A 480 -7.56 -2.67 6.66
N LEU A 481 -8.71 -2.02 6.75
CA LEU A 481 -8.78 -0.57 6.96
C LEU A 481 -8.49 -0.22 8.43
N PRO A 482 -7.94 0.97 8.72
CA PRO A 482 -7.78 1.45 10.09
C PRO A 482 -9.10 1.33 10.86
N SER A 483 -9.07 0.93 12.13
CA SER A 483 -10.28 0.86 12.95
C SER A 483 -10.77 2.25 13.37
N PRO A 484 -12.05 2.40 13.75
CA PRO A 484 -12.55 3.62 14.35
C PRO A 484 -11.74 4.01 15.60
N PRO A 485 -11.53 5.33 15.85
CA PRO A 485 -10.93 5.80 17.08
C PRO A 485 -11.68 5.23 18.30
N PRO A 486 -10.99 4.67 19.30
CA PRO A 486 -11.67 4.16 20.49
C PRO A 486 -12.33 5.31 21.25
N LYS A 487 -13.58 5.13 21.66
CA LYS A 487 -14.33 6.17 22.40
C LYS A 487 -13.82 6.39 23.82
N ASN A 488 -13.35 5.32 24.43
CA ASN A 488 -12.80 5.28 25.79
C ASN A 488 -11.95 4.01 25.95
N ARG A 489 -11.34 3.83 27.12
CA ARG A 489 -10.50 2.67 27.42
C ARG A 489 -11.25 1.34 27.29
N ALA A 490 -12.50 1.24 27.73
CA ALA A 490 -13.29 0.01 27.62
C ALA A 490 -13.56 -0.39 26.17
N ASP A 491 -13.86 0.60 25.31
CA ASP A 491 -14.01 0.40 23.87
C ASP A 491 -12.68 -0.02 23.23
N HIS A 492 -11.55 0.58 23.65
CA HIS A 492 -10.22 0.17 23.21
C HIS A 492 -9.91 -1.29 23.58
N THR A 493 -10.15 -1.69 24.83
CA THR A 493 -9.99 -3.09 25.29
C THR A 493 -10.86 -4.03 24.45
N LYS A 494 -12.12 -3.68 24.21
CA LYS A 494 -13.03 -4.48 23.37
C LYS A 494 -12.48 -4.66 21.96
N GLN A 495 -12.02 -3.57 21.32
CA GLN A 495 -11.44 -3.64 19.98
C GLN A 495 -10.16 -4.50 19.96
N ALA A 496 -9.28 -4.36 20.97
CA ALA A 496 -8.06 -5.17 21.08
C ALA A 496 -8.39 -6.67 21.25
N LYS A 497 -9.38 -7.01 22.09
CA LYS A 497 -9.88 -8.39 22.26
C LYS A 497 -10.42 -8.96 20.94
N GLN A 498 -11.12 -8.16 20.14
CA GLN A 498 -11.58 -8.58 18.81
C GLN A 498 -10.44 -8.84 17.83
N ARG A 499 -9.37 -8.04 17.86
CA ARG A 499 -8.20 -8.23 16.98
C ARG A 499 -7.42 -9.51 17.35
N ILE A 500 -7.11 -9.72 18.64
CA ILE A 500 -6.42 -10.96 19.05
C ILE A 500 -7.28 -12.20 18.77
N ARG A 501 -8.59 -12.14 19.01
CA ARG A 501 -9.54 -13.20 18.63
C ARG A 501 -9.45 -13.53 17.14
N ARG A 502 -9.43 -12.50 16.28
CA ARG A 502 -9.29 -12.68 14.82
C ARG A 502 -7.98 -13.38 14.48
N GLU A 503 -6.85 -12.96 15.05
CA GLU A 503 -5.56 -13.61 14.83
C GLU A 503 -5.59 -15.10 15.25
N VAL A 504 -6.15 -15.40 16.42
CA VAL A 504 -6.26 -16.78 16.94
C VAL A 504 -7.10 -17.67 16.01
N ILE A 505 -8.25 -17.18 15.55
CA ILE A 505 -9.14 -17.94 14.63
C ILE A 505 -8.37 -18.35 13.37
N HIS A 506 -7.65 -17.43 12.75
CA HIS A 506 -6.96 -17.71 11.49
C HIS A 506 -5.73 -18.60 11.68
N ARG A 507 -4.99 -18.43 12.79
CA ARG A 507 -3.88 -19.34 13.13
C ARG A 507 -4.38 -20.77 13.37
N LEU A 508 -5.48 -20.95 14.10
CA LEU A 508 -6.04 -22.27 14.40
C LEU A 508 -6.79 -22.91 13.21
N ALA A 509 -7.23 -22.12 12.24
CA ALA A 509 -7.86 -22.65 11.03
C ALA A 509 -6.90 -23.59 10.25
N SER A 510 -5.59 -23.31 10.29
CA SER A 510 -4.55 -24.15 9.67
C SER A 510 -4.30 -25.49 10.39
N GLY A 511 -4.91 -25.72 11.56
CA GLY A 511 -4.80 -26.95 12.32
C GLY A 511 -4.58 -26.73 13.82
N PRO A 512 -4.63 -27.79 14.65
CA PRO A 512 -4.42 -27.69 16.08
C PRO A 512 -3.01 -27.17 16.44
N LYS A 513 -2.91 -26.29 17.44
CA LYS A 513 -1.64 -25.65 17.85
C LYS A 513 -1.46 -25.63 19.36
N ALA A 514 -0.23 -25.77 19.83
CA ALA A 514 0.10 -25.54 21.23
C ALA A 514 0.04 -24.05 21.58
N HIS A 515 -0.15 -23.73 22.87
CA HIS A 515 -0.18 -22.35 23.34
C HIS A 515 1.07 -21.55 22.94
N SER A 516 2.26 -22.16 23.03
CA SER A 516 3.53 -21.53 22.65
C SER A 516 3.59 -21.10 21.18
N GLU A 517 2.97 -21.88 20.27
CA GLU A 517 2.92 -21.56 18.83
C GLU A 517 1.99 -20.38 18.52
N LEU A 518 1.06 -20.08 19.43
CA LEU A 518 0.08 -19.01 19.27
C LEU A 518 0.55 -17.68 19.88
N THR A 519 1.63 -17.67 20.66
CA THR A 519 2.20 -16.43 21.24
C THR A 519 2.55 -15.37 20.19
N GLU A 520 2.81 -15.79 18.95
CA GLU A 520 3.13 -14.89 17.84
C GLU A 520 2.03 -13.89 17.49
N VAL A 521 0.77 -14.15 17.86
CA VAL A 521 -0.35 -13.23 17.59
C VAL A 521 -0.13 -11.85 18.23
N HIS A 522 0.64 -11.77 19.32
CA HIS A 522 0.97 -10.49 19.95
C HIS A 522 1.92 -9.63 19.10
N HIS A 523 2.76 -10.23 18.25
CA HIS A 523 3.74 -9.48 17.45
C HIS A 523 3.09 -8.63 16.35
N VAL A 524 1.89 -8.99 15.91
CA VAL A 524 1.15 -8.26 14.87
C VAL A 524 0.18 -7.22 15.42
N LEU A 525 -0.12 -7.28 16.72
CA LEU A 525 -0.95 -6.28 17.39
C LEU A 525 -0.17 -4.99 17.67
N PRO A 526 -0.83 -3.82 17.65
CA PRO A 526 -0.25 -2.57 18.13
C PRO A 526 0.27 -2.68 19.57
N GLN A 527 1.34 -1.96 19.88
CA GLN A 527 1.88 -1.87 21.25
C GLN A 527 0.82 -1.37 22.24
N ARG A 528 -0.02 -0.41 21.82
CA ARG A 528 -1.13 0.09 22.65
C ARG A 528 -2.20 -0.98 22.90
N ASP A 529 -2.49 -1.84 21.92
CA ASP A 529 -3.43 -2.96 22.10
C ASP A 529 -2.86 -4.01 23.06
N ASN A 530 -1.58 -4.38 22.85
CA ASN A 530 -0.88 -5.27 23.76
C ASN A 530 -0.81 -4.70 25.19
N ALA A 531 -0.65 -3.39 25.35
CA ALA A 531 -0.65 -2.73 26.66
C ALA A 531 -1.99 -2.89 27.39
N VAL A 532 -3.11 -2.56 26.74
CA VAL A 532 -4.44 -2.71 27.38
C VAL A 532 -4.83 -4.15 27.62
N LEU A 533 -4.45 -5.07 26.72
CA LEU A 533 -4.64 -6.51 26.93
C LEU A 533 -3.80 -7.03 28.10
N SER A 534 -2.56 -6.56 28.23
CA SER A 534 -1.70 -6.93 29.36
C SER A 534 -2.21 -6.38 30.68
N GLU A 535 -2.83 -5.20 30.70
CA GLU A 535 -3.43 -4.66 31.93
C GLU A 535 -4.60 -5.51 32.42
N GLU A 536 -5.47 -5.97 31.51
CA GLU A 536 -6.54 -6.92 31.82
C GLU A 536 -5.98 -8.29 32.23
N GLY A 537 -4.99 -8.79 31.50
CA GLY A 537 -4.35 -10.08 31.78
C GLY A 537 -3.68 -10.13 33.15
N LYS A 538 -3.09 -9.01 33.61
CA LYS A 538 -2.51 -8.89 34.96
C LYS A 538 -3.53 -9.12 36.08
N LEU A 539 -4.82 -8.88 35.82
CA LEU A 539 -5.88 -9.12 36.81
C LEU A 539 -6.16 -10.62 36.99
N ILE A 540 -5.78 -11.44 36.00
CA ILE A 540 -5.99 -12.89 36.00
C ILE A 540 -4.69 -13.60 36.42
N TYR A 541 -3.60 -13.36 35.68
CA TYR A 541 -2.26 -13.89 35.94
C TYR A 541 -1.23 -12.76 35.86
N PRO A 542 -0.80 -12.20 37.01
CA PRO A 542 0.17 -11.10 37.04
C PRO A 542 1.51 -11.41 36.37
N ASP A 543 1.99 -12.65 36.49
CA ASP A 543 3.31 -13.09 36.01
C ASP A 543 3.33 -13.43 34.51
N ASP A 544 2.16 -13.70 33.90
CA ASP A 544 2.02 -13.98 32.46
C ASP A 544 0.77 -13.31 31.88
N ALA A 545 0.75 -11.98 31.94
CA ALA A 545 -0.40 -11.19 31.51
C ALA A 545 -0.73 -11.36 30.01
N SER A 546 0.29 -11.50 29.17
CA SER A 546 0.10 -11.74 27.73
C SER A 546 -0.48 -13.14 27.49
N GLY A 547 0.03 -14.16 28.18
CA GLY A 547 -0.54 -15.51 28.14
C GLY A 547 -2.00 -15.55 28.60
N ALA A 548 -2.35 -14.85 29.69
CA ALA A 548 -3.73 -14.74 30.14
C ALA A 548 -4.66 -14.09 29.10
N ALA A 549 -4.21 -13.02 28.43
CA ALA A 549 -4.99 -12.39 27.36
C ALA A 549 -5.19 -13.32 26.15
N LEU A 550 -4.19 -14.13 25.81
CA LEU A 550 -4.28 -15.15 24.75
C LEU A 550 -5.23 -16.29 25.16
N GLU A 551 -5.14 -16.77 26.40
CA GLU A 551 -6.01 -17.84 26.93
C GLU A 551 -7.49 -17.40 26.95
N GLU A 552 -7.78 -16.15 27.33
CA GLU A 552 -9.14 -15.61 27.23
C GLU A 552 -9.69 -15.65 25.79
N ALA A 553 -8.86 -15.35 24.79
CA ALA A 553 -9.27 -15.44 23.39
C ALA A 553 -9.47 -16.89 22.95
N LEU A 554 -8.61 -17.80 23.41
CA LEU A 554 -8.69 -19.23 23.11
C LEU A 554 -9.94 -19.87 23.69
N ASP A 555 -10.28 -19.60 24.94
CA ASP A 555 -11.49 -20.13 25.58
C ASP A 555 -12.76 -19.77 24.82
N GLN A 556 -12.77 -18.59 24.19
CA GLN A 556 -13.90 -18.11 23.39
C GLN A 556 -14.04 -18.79 22.03
N VAL A 557 -12.97 -19.28 21.39
CA VAL A 557 -13.02 -19.75 19.98
C VAL A 557 -12.50 -21.16 19.75
N ALA A 558 -11.81 -21.72 20.74
CA ALA A 558 -11.09 -22.97 20.62
C ALA A 558 -11.48 -23.95 21.74
N GLU A 559 -11.16 -25.21 21.51
CA GLU A 559 -11.26 -26.29 22.48
C GLU A 559 -9.89 -26.87 22.74
N ARG A 560 -9.53 -26.99 24.02
CA ARG A 560 -8.28 -27.62 24.44
C ARG A 560 -8.41 -29.14 24.35
N LYS A 561 -7.60 -29.76 23.51
CA LYS A 561 -7.46 -31.21 23.40
C LYS A 561 -6.26 -31.67 24.22
N SER A 562 -6.53 -32.45 25.26
CA SER A 562 -5.49 -33.07 26.06
C SER A 562 -4.67 -34.02 25.21
N SER A 563 -3.34 -33.88 25.28
CA SER A 563 -2.46 -34.75 24.53
C SER A 563 -2.52 -36.20 25.06
N ARG A 564 -2.43 -37.20 24.18
CA ARG A 564 -2.46 -38.62 24.59
C ARG A 564 -1.11 -39.15 25.08
N GLY A 565 -0.03 -38.38 24.91
CA GLY A 565 1.33 -38.78 25.28
C GLY A 565 1.84 -37.96 26.47
N ARG A 566 2.50 -38.62 27.44
CA ARG A 566 3.00 -37.99 28.68
C ARG A 566 3.90 -36.75 28.51
N LEU A 567 4.43 -36.51 27.31
CA LEU A 567 5.38 -35.43 27.00
C LEU A 567 4.88 -34.45 25.92
N ALA A 568 3.73 -34.70 25.31
CA ALA A 568 3.21 -33.81 24.27
C ALA A 568 2.42 -32.65 24.92
N PRO A 569 2.61 -31.38 24.50
CA PRO A 569 1.80 -30.29 25.01
C PRO A 569 0.34 -30.44 24.55
N ASP A 570 -0.58 -29.94 25.36
CA ASP A 570 -1.97 -29.80 24.94
C ASP A 570 -2.08 -28.87 23.73
N GLN A 571 -3.03 -29.17 22.85
CA GLN A 571 -3.27 -28.38 21.65
C GLN A 571 -4.67 -27.78 21.67
N TRP A 572 -4.78 -26.61 21.08
CA TRP A 572 -6.04 -25.91 20.87
C TRP A 572 -6.53 -26.19 19.46
N GLU A 573 -7.81 -26.51 19.32
CA GLU A 573 -8.48 -26.72 18.04
C GLU A 573 -9.62 -25.73 17.87
N LEU A 574 -9.76 -25.16 16.67
CA LEU A 574 -10.79 -24.19 16.38
C LEU A 574 -12.19 -24.82 16.51
N ARG A 575 -13.08 -24.18 17.29
CA ARG A 575 -14.48 -24.63 17.41
C ARG A 575 -15.18 -24.56 16.06
N ARG A 576 -16.09 -25.51 15.82
CA ARG A 576 -16.80 -25.62 14.53
C ARG A 576 -17.55 -24.35 14.12
N TRP A 577 -18.14 -23.64 15.09
CA TRP A 577 -18.89 -22.41 14.81
C TRP A 577 -17.96 -21.22 14.49
N ALA A 578 -16.73 -21.19 15.02
CA ALA A 578 -15.79 -20.10 14.79
C ALA A 578 -15.28 -20.05 13.34
N TRP A 579 -15.44 -21.13 12.57
CA TRP A 579 -15.17 -21.15 11.12
C TRP A 579 -16.02 -20.18 10.32
N SER A 580 -17.15 -19.68 10.84
CA SER A 580 -17.89 -18.60 10.17
C SER A 580 -17.18 -17.25 10.19
N GLU A 581 -16.18 -17.08 11.07
CA GLU A 581 -15.35 -15.87 11.18
C GLU A 581 -14.02 -16.00 10.43
N TYR A 582 -13.69 -17.19 9.89
CA TYR A 582 -12.48 -17.40 9.10
C TYR A 582 -12.59 -16.73 7.73
N ASP A 583 -11.62 -15.89 7.42
CA ASP A 583 -11.42 -15.19 6.16
C ASP A 583 -10.31 -15.88 5.33
N PRO A 584 -10.63 -16.44 4.14
CA PRO A 584 -9.66 -17.05 3.24
C PRO A 584 -8.60 -16.10 2.65
N ALA A 585 -8.72 -14.79 2.85
CA ALA A 585 -7.74 -13.79 2.42
C ALA A 585 -7.01 -13.10 3.58
N PHE A 586 -7.11 -13.64 4.80
CA PHE A 586 -6.48 -13.03 5.97
C PHE A 586 -4.96 -12.89 5.85
N PHE A 587 -4.51 -11.65 5.78
CA PHE A 587 -3.16 -11.28 5.37
C PHE A 587 -2.00 -11.71 6.29
N HIS A 588 -2.26 -12.05 7.57
CA HIS A 588 -1.24 -12.59 8.49
C HIS A 588 -1.13 -14.12 8.50
N THR A 589 -1.80 -14.80 7.56
CA THR A 589 -1.72 -16.24 7.38
C THR A 589 -1.00 -16.55 6.06
N SER A 590 0.00 -17.43 6.13
CA SER A 590 0.77 -17.81 4.95
C SER A 590 -0.09 -18.59 3.95
N LEU A 591 0.29 -18.58 2.67
CA LEU A 591 -0.43 -19.30 1.61
C LEU A 591 -0.61 -20.79 1.94
N ARG A 592 0.44 -21.43 2.45
CA ARG A 592 0.41 -22.83 2.90
C ARG A 592 -0.60 -23.04 4.04
N SER A 593 -0.66 -22.10 4.98
CA SER A 593 -1.59 -22.17 6.10
C SER A 593 -3.04 -22.00 5.64
N HIS A 594 -3.29 -21.13 4.65
CA HIS A 594 -4.59 -21.01 4.01
C HIS A 594 -5.01 -22.26 3.23
N GLN A 595 -4.07 -22.92 2.54
CA GLN A 595 -4.31 -24.20 1.87
C GLN A 595 -4.73 -25.27 2.89
N SER A 596 -3.97 -25.40 3.99
CA SER A 596 -4.33 -26.33 5.06
C SER A 596 -5.67 -25.99 5.71
N ALA A 597 -5.97 -24.70 5.91
CA ALA A 597 -7.26 -24.27 6.41
C ALA A 597 -8.42 -24.58 5.45
N ALA A 598 -8.21 -24.52 4.13
CA ALA A 598 -9.20 -24.92 3.15
C ALA A 598 -9.53 -26.42 3.24
N GLU A 599 -8.51 -27.27 3.46
CA GLU A 599 -8.66 -28.71 3.66
C GLU A 599 -9.35 -29.05 4.98
N ASN A 600 -9.05 -28.31 6.05
CA ASN A 600 -9.62 -28.50 7.39
C ASN A 600 -11.04 -27.94 7.55
N ARG A 601 -11.51 -27.12 6.59
CA ARG A 601 -12.80 -26.44 6.70
C ARG A 601 -13.94 -27.46 6.88
N PRO A 602 -14.78 -27.34 7.93
CA PRO A 602 -15.84 -28.30 8.18
C PRO A 602 -16.80 -28.41 7.01
N LYS A 603 -16.99 -29.62 6.48
CA LYS A 603 -17.98 -29.88 5.43
C LYS A 603 -19.38 -29.59 5.98
N THR A 604 -20.25 -29.06 5.12
CA THR A 604 -21.66 -28.87 5.43
C THR A 604 -22.30 -30.26 5.57
N ASN A 605 -22.82 -30.58 6.77
CA ASN A 605 -23.49 -31.86 6.98
C ASN A 605 -24.77 -31.86 6.14
N HIS A 606 -24.86 -32.74 5.15
CA HIS A 606 -26.14 -33.14 4.57
C HIS A 606 -26.91 -33.85 5.67
N THR A 607 -27.81 -33.15 6.36
CA THR A 607 -28.83 -33.85 7.16
C THR A 607 -29.78 -34.50 6.15
N SER A 608 -29.48 -35.73 5.76
CA SER A 608 -30.49 -36.69 5.32
C SER A 608 -31.44 -36.92 6.49
N SER A 609 -32.42 -36.03 6.64
CA SER A 609 -33.62 -36.34 7.41
C SER A 609 -34.25 -37.56 6.74
N GLY A 610 -34.06 -38.74 7.35
CA GLY A 610 -34.77 -39.95 6.99
C GLY A 610 -36.26 -39.68 7.06
N GLY A 611 -36.90 -39.63 5.91
CA GLY A 611 -38.31 -39.31 5.75
C GLY A 611 -38.60 -39.20 4.26
N SER A 612 -39.39 -40.15 3.76
CA SER A 612 -39.86 -40.26 2.38
C SER A 612 -40.31 -38.94 1.76
N SER A 613 -39.97 -38.75 0.48
CA SER A 613 -40.58 -37.80 -0.45
C SER A 613 -40.66 -36.33 0.00
N SER A 614 -39.56 -35.59 -0.10
CA SER A 614 -39.61 -34.13 -0.25
C SER A 614 -38.34 -33.64 -0.93
N SER A 615 -38.48 -32.66 -1.83
CA SER A 615 -37.45 -32.01 -2.64
C SER A 615 -36.07 -31.88 -1.97
N PRO A 616 -34.95 -31.97 -2.74
CA PRO A 616 -33.62 -31.82 -2.19
C PRO A 616 -33.57 -30.53 -1.37
N SER A 617 -33.27 -30.65 -0.07
CA SER A 617 -33.16 -29.52 0.84
C SER A 617 -32.21 -28.50 0.20
N ARG A 618 -32.74 -27.36 -0.27
CA ARG A 618 -31.93 -26.28 -0.85
C ARG A 618 -30.87 -25.92 0.18
N LEU A 619 -29.60 -26.21 -0.13
CA LEU A 619 -28.46 -25.67 0.62
C LEU A 619 -28.70 -24.17 0.78
N LYS A 620 -28.79 -23.68 2.03
CA LYS A 620 -28.89 -22.24 2.27
C LYS A 620 -27.56 -21.63 1.80
N PRO A 621 -27.57 -20.75 0.79
CA PRO A 621 -26.34 -20.11 0.33
C PRO A 621 -25.68 -19.38 1.50
N GLN A 622 -24.39 -19.62 1.70
CA GLN A 622 -23.58 -18.91 2.70
C GLN A 622 -22.67 -17.94 1.97
N ALA A 623 -22.38 -16.81 2.62
CA ALA A 623 -21.38 -15.89 2.10
C ALA A 623 -20.01 -16.55 2.09
N TYR A 624 -19.21 -16.25 1.06
CA TYR A 624 -17.90 -16.87 0.89
C TYR A 624 -16.91 -16.47 2.00
N ALA A 625 -16.97 -15.20 2.41
CA ALA A 625 -16.12 -14.60 3.43
C ALA A 625 -16.94 -13.85 4.49
N PRO A 626 -16.41 -13.69 5.71
CA PRO A 626 -17.05 -12.93 6.77
C PRO A 626 -17.16 -11.44 6.42
N ARG A 627 -17.98 -10.73 7.18
CA ARG A 627 -18.02 -9.26 7.07
C ARG A 627 -16.70 -8.67 7.57
N PRO A 628 -16.11 -7.70 6.84
CA PRO A 628 -14.93 -7.00 7.32
C PRO A 628 -15.18 -6.27 8.64
N ALA A 629 -14.13 -6.08 9.43
CA ALA A 629 -14.20 -5.30 10.66
C ALA A 629 -14.68 -3.86 10.39
N PRO A 630 -15.26 -3.17 11.39
CA PRO A 630 -15.58 -1.75 11.25
C PRO A 630 -14.35 -0.93 10.84
N ALA A 631 -14.52 -0.06 9.84
CA ALA A 631 -13.47 0.82 9.34
C ALA A 631 -13.60 2.22 9.95
N HIS A 632 -12.49 2.94 10.04
CA HIS A 632 -12.43 4.35 10.37
C HIS A 632 -13.33 5.14 9.40
N PRO A 633 -14.13 6.11 9.87
CA PRO A 633 -15.09 6.84 9.03
C PRO A 633 -14.49 7.40 7.74
N SER A 634 -13.32 8.05 7.81
CA SER A 634 -12.64 8.60 6.62
C SER A 634 -12.21 7.55 5.60
N PHE A 635 -11.98 6.29 6.02
CA PHE A 635 -11.54 5.19 5.14
C PHE A 635 -12.69 4.30 4.66
N GLN A 636 -13.88 4.37 5.26
CA GLN A 636 -15.00 3.48 4.93
C GLN A 636 -15.37 3.52 3.44
N ARG A 637 -15.27 4.70 2.81
CA ARG A 637 -15.57 4.91 1.38
C ARG A 637 -14.75 4.02 0.44
N ILE A 638 -13.54 3.64 0.84
CA ILE A 638 -12.59 2.84 0.04
C ILE A 638 -13.23 1.52 -0.41
N ARG A 639 -14.10 0.92 0.42
CA ARG A 639 -14.81 -0.32 0.09
C ARG A 639 -15.73 -0.14 -1.12
N ARG A 640 -16.47 0.98 -1.20
CA ARG A 640 -17.38 1.28 -2.32
C ARG A 640 -16.62 1.75 -3.54
N ASP A 641 -15.59 2.57 -3.35
CA ASP A 641 -14.73 3.02 -4.45
C ASP A 641 -14.10 1.83 -5.18
N LEU A 642 -13.48 0.88 -4.47
CA LEU A 642 -12.85 -0.30 -5.09
C LEU A 642 -13.85 -1.28 -5.70
N THR A 643 -14.98 -1.54 -5.03
CA THR A 643 -15.95 -2.55 -5.50
C THR A 643 -16.86 -2.05 -6.62
N SER A 644 -16.86 -0.75 -6.91
CA SER A 644 -17.54 -0.18 -8.08
C SER A 644 -16.59 0.28 -9.18
N ASP A 645 -15.27 0.16 -8.97
CA ASP A 645 -14.30 0.45 -10.02
C ASP A 645 -14.51 -0.51 -11.20
N ALA A 646 -14.70 0.06 -12.38
CA ALA A 646 -15.06 -0.69 -13.56
C ALA A 646 -13.93 -1.64 -14.01
N THR A 647 -12.67 -1.29 -13.78
CA THR A 647 -11.52 -2.15 -14.09
C THR A 647 -11.46 -3.34 -13.15
N VAL A 648 -11.72 -3.13 -11.86
CA VAL A 648 -11.79 -4.22 -10.87
C VAL A 648 -12.95 -5.17 -11.20
N LEU A 649 -14.13 -4.64 -11.55
CA LEU A 649 -15.27 -5.45 -11.96
C LEU A 649 -15.00 -6.23 -13.26
N ALA A 650 -14.31 -5.61 -14.22
CA ALA A 650 -13.87 -6.29 -15.44
C ALA A 650 -12.85 -7.40 -15.16
N LEU A 651 -11.89 -7.18 -14.26
CA LEU A 651 -10.97 -8.23 -13.78
C LEU A 651 -11.74 -9.41 -13.19
N VAL A 652 -12.68 -9.13 -12.27
CA VAL A 652 -13.52 -10.15 -11.62
C VAL A 652 -14.34 -10.92 -12.66
N TYR A 653 -15.00 -10.22 -13.59
CA TYR A 653 -15.76 -10.85 -14.67
C TYR A 653 -14.86 -11.75 -15.51
N ARG A 654 -13.68 -11.26 -15.94
CA ARG A 654 -12.73 -12.04 -16.73
C ARG A 654 -12.30 -13.30 -15.99
N THR A 655 -11.98 -13.19 -14.70
CA THR A 655 -11.65 -14.35 -13.86
C THR A 655 -12.80 -15.34 -13.83
N LEU A 656 -14.03 -14.91 -13.55
CA LEU A 656 -15.20 -15.79 -13.57
C LEU A 656 -15.39 -16.47 -14.93
N HIS A 657 -15.29 -15.71 -16.01
CA HIS A 657 -15.48 -16.24 -17.36
C HIS A 657 -14.43 -17.30 -17.72
N VAL A 658 -13.15 -17.05 -17.44
CA VAL A 658 -12.07 -18.01 -17.69
C VAL A 658 -12.27 -19.32 -16.92
N HIS A 659 -12.73 -19.23 -15.67
CA HIS A 659 -12.76 -20.36 -14.74
C HIS A 659 -14.10 -21.11 -14.74
N CYS A 660 -15.19 -20.47 -15.15
CA CYS A 660 -16.54 -21.06 -15.19
C CYS A 660 -17.02 -21.39 -16.61
N ARG A 661 -16.19 -21.17 -17.65
CA ARG A 661 -16.53 -21.55 -19.03
C ARG A 661 -16.69 -23.06 -19.19
N LYS A 662 -17.64 -23.47 -20.03
CA LYS A 662 -17.74 -24.87 -20.46
C LYS A 662 -16.70 -25.14 -21.53
N ILE A 663 -15.78 -26.07 -21.27
CA ILE A 663 -14.86 -26.59 -22.27
C ILE A 663 -15.63 -27.62 -23.11
N SER A 664 -15.73 -27.40 -24.43
CA SER A 664 -16.33 -28.39 -25.33
C SER A 664 -15.43 -29.62 -25.40
N THR A 665 -15.90 -30.77 -24.91
CA THR A 665 -15.18 -32.06 -24.97
C THR A 665 -15.16 -32.65 -26.38
N ASN A 666 -16.03 -32.18 -27.27
CA ASN A 666 -16.01 -32.50 -28.68
C ASN A 666 -15.10 -31.47 -29.35
N GLY A 667 -13.99 -31.90 -29.94
CA GLY A 667 -12.89 -31.08 -30.51
C GLY A 667 -13.25 -30.14 -31.67
N THR A 668 -14.46 -29.58 -31.68
CA THR A 668 -15.02 -28.68 -32.69
C THR A 668 -15.20 -27.24 -32.22
N SER A 669 -14.61 -26.81 -31.11
CA SER A 669 -14.50 -25.36 -30.82
C SER A 669 -13.31 -24.76 -31.58
N ASN A 670 -13.35 -24.83 -32.91
CA ASN A 670 -12.39 -24.20 -33.81
C ASN A 670 -12.66 -22.67 -33.90
N ARG A 671 -12.93 -22.01 -32.77
CA ARG A 671 -12.90 -20.55 -32.73
C ARG A 671 -11.43 -20.17 -32.75
N ASN A 672 -11.01 -19.52 -33.83
CA ASN A 672 -9.64 -19.05 -33.94
C ASN A 672 -9.36 -18.04 -32.82
N MET A 673 -8.64 -18.48 -31.79
CA MET A 673 -8.26 -17.66 -30.63
C MET A 673 -6.96 -16.87 -30.88
N SER A 674 -6.39 -16.94 -32.10
CA SER A 674 -5.12 -16.28 -32.43
C SER A 674 -5.13 -14.79 -32.09
N ASP A 675 -6.28 -14.16 -32.30
CA ASP A 675 -6.49 -12.71 -32.25
C ASP A 675 -7.07 -12.26 -30.89
N LEU A 676 -7.42 -13.19 -29.99
CA LEU A 676 -7.96 -12.85 -28.67
C LEU A 676 -6.87 -12.23 -27.78
N ARG A 677 -7.14 -11.05 -27.25
CA ARG A 677 -6.31 -10.42 -26.21
C ARG A 677 -6.42 -11.19 -24.90
N GLY A 678 -5.28 -11.38 -24.24
CA GLY A 678 -5.22 -12.22 -23.04
C GLY A 678 -5.54 -13.69 -23.31
N LYS A 679 -5.31 -14.18 -24.55
CA LYS A 679 -5.48 -15.61 -24.90
C LYS A 679 -4.72 -16.57 -23.98
N LEU A 680 -3.58 -16.14 -23.42
CA LEU A 680 -2.83 -16.93 -22.45
C LEU A 680 -3.68 -17.30 -21.23
N ALA A 681 -4.61 -16.43 -20.79
CA ALA A 681 -5.52 -16.75 -19.70
C ALA A 681 -6.54 -17.84 -20.06
N TYR A 682 -6.71 -18.15 -21.35
CA TYR A 682 -7.65 -19.13 -21.87
C TYR A 682 -6.99 -20.48 -22.17
N GLU A 683 -5.68 -20.61 -21.94
CA GLU A 683 -4.98 -21.89 -21.99
C GLU A 683 -5.46 -22.81 -20.85
N PRO A 684 -5.37 -24.15 -20.99
CA PRO A 684 -5.78 -25.09 -19.93
C PRO A 684 -5.12 -24.82 -18.57
N GLU A 685 -3.88 -24.35 -18.58
CA GLU A 685 -3.08 -23.96 -17.42
C GLU A 685 -3.56 -22.65 -16.76
N GLY A 686 -4.48 -21.92 -17.40
CA GLY A 686 -5.05 -20.64 -16.94
C GLY A 686 -6.16 -20.77 -15.90
N MET A 687 -6.52 -21.99 -15.48
CA MET A 687 -7.55 -22.23 -14.44
C MET A 687 -6.93 -22.37 -13.04
N SER A 688 -7.40 -21.56 -12.10
CA SER A 688 -7.05 -21.57 -10.68
C SER A 688 -8.28 -21.41 -9.79
N GLU A 689 -8.48 -22.38 -8.89
CA GLU A 689 -9.49 -22.29 -7.83
C GLU A 689 -9.23 -21.08 -6.92
N THR A 690 -7.96 -20.73 -6.67
CA THR A 690 -7.57 -19.58 -5.85
C THR A 690 -7.97 -18.25 -6.50
N ALA A 691 -7.76 -18.10 -7.81
CA ALA A 691 -8.17 -16.91 -8.55
C ALA A 691 -9.70 -16.76 -8.52
N LEU A 692 -10.43 -17.85 -8.79
CA LEU A 692 -11.88 -17.89 -8.72
C LEU A 692 -12.40 -17.54 -7.30
N ALA A 693 -11.82 -18.15 -6.28
CA ALA A 693 -12.12 -17.87 -4.87
C ALA A 693 -11.95 -16.38 -4.51
N ARG A 694 -10.86 -15.75 -4.96
CA ARG A 694 -10.58 -14.32 -4.69
C ARG A 694 -11.55 -13.41 -5.45
N ALA A 695 -11.94 -13.77 -6.68
CA ALA A 695 -12.97 -13.05 -7.43
C ALA A 695 -14.35 -13.11 -6.73
N VAL A 696 -14.75 -14.29 -6.25
CA VAL A 696 -15.99 -14.48 -5.46
C VAL A 696 -15.91 -13.75 -4.12
N HIS A 697 -14.73 -13.69 -3.51
CA HIS A 697 -14.50 -12.90 -2.30
C HIS A 697 -14.75 -11.41 -2.56
N LEU A 698 -14.14 -10.82 -3.60
CA LEU A 698 -14.39 -9.41 -3.96
C LEU A 698 -15.88 -9.12 -4.20
N LEU A 699 -16.61 -10.03 -4.85
CA LEU A 699 -18.06 -9.90 -5.03
C LEU A 699 -18.82 -9.94 -3.70
N SER A 700 -18.41 -10.81 -2.78
CA SER A 700 -19.00 -10.90 -1.42
C SER A 700 -18.78 -9.59 -0.65
N LEU A 701 -17.59 -9.00 -0.75
CA LEU A 701 -17.27 -7.71 -0.14
C LEU A 701 -18.05 -6.55 -0.77
N GLY A 702 -18.23 -6.57 -2.09
CA GLY A 702 -19.11 -5.64 -2.80
C GLY A 702 -20.55 -5.72 -2.30
N ALA A 703 -21.11 -6.93 -2.21
CA ALA A 703 -22.46 -7.12 -1.67
C ALA A 703 -22.62 -6.60 -0.23
N TYR A 704 -21.59 -6.71 0.62
CA TYR A 704 -21.62 -6.09 1.95
C TYR A 704 -21.57 -4.57 1.89
N ALA A 705 -20.62 -4.00 1.15
CA ALA A 705 -20.44 -2.55 1.03
C ALA A 705 -21.69 -1.84 0.48
N TRP A 706 -22.37 -2.46 -0.50
CA TRP A 706 -23.56 -1.90 -1.13
C TRP A 706 -24.88 -2.36 -0.48
N GLY A 707 -24.87 -3.36 0.41
CA GLY A 707 -26.04 -3.77 1.20
C GLY A 707 -26.21 -3.01 2.51
N ASP A 708 -25.13 -2.44 3.07
CA ASP A 708 -25.21 -1.64 4.30
C ASP A 708 -25.90 -0.28 4.07
N THR A 709 -26.01 0.17 2.81
CA THR A 709 -26.70 1.40 2.41
C THR A 709 -28.22 1.28 2.57
N GLU A 710 -28.80 0.12 2.20
CA GLU A 710 -30.24 -0.15 2.32
C GLU A 710 -30.72 -0.15 3.79
N LYS A 711 -29.81 -0.48 4.73
CA LYS A 711 -30.11 -0.51 6.18
C LYS A 711 -29.93 0.85 6.85
N ASN A 712 -29.01 1.67 6.35
CA ASN A 712 -28.66 2.97 6.90
C ASN A 712 -29.13 4.08 5.95
N ASN A 713 -30.45 4.19 5.76
CA ASN A 713 -31.17 5.10 4.85
C ASN A 713 -30.95 6.62 5.10
N HIS A 714 -29.85 7.00 5.76
CA HIS A 714 -29.47 8.35 6.15
C HIS A 714 -28.19 8.75 5.41
N PHE A 715 -28.27 8.89 4.09
CA PHE A 715 -27.25 9.67 3.37
C PHE A 715 -27.54 11.15 3.59
N PRO A 716 -26.51 12.00 3.77
CA PRO A 716 -26.74 13.44 3.79
C PRO A 716 -27.46 13.83 2.49
N PRO A 717 -28.42 14.77 2.55
CA PRO A 717 -29.26 15.14 1.40
C PRO A 717 -28.46 15.72 0.22
N GLU A 718 -27.19 16.06 0.43
CA GLU A 718 -26.35 16.76 -0.55
C GLU A 718 -25.57 15.84 -1.50
N SER A 719 -25.16 14.62 -1.10
CA SER A 719 -24.42 13.71 -2.00
C SER A 719 -24.16 12.31 -1.41
N TRP A 720 -24.64 11.26 -2.09
CA TRP A 720 -24.27 9.87 -1.79
C TRP A 720 -22.82 9.53 -2.17
N ARG A 721 -22.21 10.30 -3.08
CA ARG A 721 -20.84 10.10 -3.58
C ARG A 721 -19.79 10.34 -2.51
N SER A 722 -20.11 11.15 -1.49
CA SER A 722 -19.28 11.36 -0.31
C SER A 722 -18.94 10.06 0.44
N CYS A 723 -19.79 9.04 0.32
CA CYS A 723 -19.60 7.72 0.91
C CYS A 723 -18.86 6.73 -0.03
N GLY A 724 -18.39 7.20 -1.18
CA GLY A 724 -17.66 6.40 -2.17
C GLY A 724 -18.52 5.77 -3.26
N GLY A 725 -17.85 5.32 -4.31
CA GLY A 725 -18.41 4.63 -5.47
C GLY A 725 -19.03 5.53 -6.54
N GLY A 726 -18.85 6.85 -6.46
CA GLY A 726 -19.23 7.79 -7.52
C GLY A 726 -18.06 8.23 -8.41
N GLY A 727 -16.82 7.88 -8.05
CA GLY A 727 -15.61 8.38 -8.70
C GLY A 727 -15.54 8.15 -10.20
N VAL A 728 -14.63 8.83 -10.89
CA VAL A 728 -14.42 8.72 -12.34
C VAL A 728 -14.13 7.28 -12.81
N GLY A 729 -13.59 6.42 -11.96
CA GLY A 729 -13.41 4.98 -12.28
C GLY A 729 -14.66 4.13 -12.16
N SER A 730 -15.73 4.67 -11.60
CA SER A 730 -16.87 3.86 -11.18
C SER A 730 -17.84 3.57 -12.30
N VAL A 731 -18.43 2.36 -12.26
CA VAL A 731 -19.60 2.00 -13.08
C VAL A 731 -20.82 2.93 -12.84
N PHE A 732 -20.84 3.66 -11.71
CA PHE A 732 -21.88 4.63 -11.36
C PHE A 732 -21.49 6.08 -11.62
N HIS A 733 -20.36 6.34 -12.28
CA HIS A 733 -19.86 7.70 -12.54
C HIS A 733 -20.89 8.60 -13.23
N HIS A 734 -21.73 8.04 -14.10
CA HIS A 734 -22.75 8.76 -14.87
C HIS A 734 -24.00 9.14 -14.05
N LEU A 735 -24.20 8.58 -12.85
CA LEU A 735 -25.39 8.85 -12.06
C LEU A 735 -25.35 10.26 -11.45
N PRO A 736 -26.45 11.03 -11.47
CA PRO A 736 -26.47 12.38 -10.95
C PRO A 736 -26.16 12.41 -9.44
N ASN A 737 -25.60 13.53 -8.98
CA ASN A 737 -25.27 13.75 -7.57
C ASN A 737 -26.40 14.43 -6.77
N ASN A 738 -27.30 15.17 -7.44
CA ASN A 738 -28.27 16.05 -6.80
C ASN A 738 -29.61 15.33 -6.57
N GLY A 739 -29.91 14.99 -5.31
CA GLY A 739 -31.24 14.49 -4.89
C GLY A 739 -31.64 13.09 -5.39
N SER A 740 -30.76 12.39 -6.11
CA SER A 740 -30.93 11.01 -6.55
C SER A 740 -30.65 10.02 -5.41
N ALA A 741 -31.41 8.92 -5.37
CA ALA A 741 -31.14 7.82 -4.45
C ALA A 741 -29.75 7.23 -4.74
N ALA A 742 -29.01 6.91 -3.67
CA ALA A 742 -27.76 6.17 -3.79
C ALA A 742 -27.99 4.82 -4.49
N PRO A 743 -27.04 4.31 -5.31
CA PRO A 743 -27.19 2.99 -5.88
C PRO A 743 -27.35 1.93 -4.78
N SER A 744 -28.34 1.07 -4.96
CA SER A 744 -28.67 -0.04 -4.06
C SER A 744 -27.75 -1.24 -4.28
N ALA A 745 -27.83 -2.24 -3.40
CA ALA A 745 -27.15 -3.51 -3.61
C ALA A 745 -27.63 -4.18 -4.91
N ARG A 746 -28.91 -4.01 -5.24
CA ARG A 746 -29.49 -4.50 -6.50
C ARG A 746 -28.88 -3.82 -7.72
N ASP A 747 -28.70 -2.50 -7.67
CA ASP A 747 -28.07 -1.75 -8.78
C ASP A 747 -26.62 -2.18 -8.97
N TRP A 748 -25.90 -2.41 -7.86
CA TRP A 748 -24.54 -2.94 -7.91
C TRP A 748 -24.48 -4.37 -8.47
N ILE A 749 -25.37 -5.28 -8.05
CA ILE A 749 -25.47 -6.63 -8.62
C ILE A 749 -25.77 -6.57 -10.11
N GLN A 750 -26.66 -5.66 -10.53
CA GLN A 750 -26.96 -5.45 -11.93
C GLN A 750 -25.68 -5.11 -12.70
N MET A 751 -24.92 -4.12 -12.24
CA MET A 751 -23.68 -3.71 -12.90
C MET A 751 -22.56 -4.75 -12.84
N ALA A 752 -22.38 -5.41 -11.69
CA ALA A 752 -21.25 -6.32 -11.46
C ALA A 752 -21.43 -7.71 -12.09
N LEU A 753 -22.68 -8.18 -12.26
CA LEU A 753 -22.97 -9.57 -12.65
C LEU A 753 -23.97 -9.73 -13.79
N LEU A 754 -24.92 -8.81 -13.97
CA LEU A 754 -26.05 -9.00 -14.89
C LEU A 754 -25.97 -8.12 -16.14
N SER A 755 -25.18 -7.05 -16.12
CA SER A 755 -24.93 -6.22 -17.29
C SER A 755 -24.33 -7.05 -18.42
N ASN A 756 -24.54 -6.60 -19.66
CA ASN A 756 -23.93 -7.27 -20.79
C ASN A 756 -22.41 -7.27 -20.53
N PRO A 757 -21.73 -8.41 -20.70
CA PRO A 757 -20.28 -8.46 -20.58
C PRO A 757 -19.58 -7.34 -21.33
N ARG A 758 -20.08 -6.93 -22.51
CA ARG A 758 -19.56 -5.80 -23.28
C ARG A 758 -19.62 -4.46 -22.54
N ASP A 759 -20.65 -4.23 -21.74
CA ASP A 759 -20.81 -2.98 -20.98
C ASP A 759 -19.78 -2.86 -19.85
N VAL A 760 -19.33 -4.00 -19.31
CA VAL A 760 -18.31 -4.07 -18.24
C VAL A 760 -16.90 -4.24 -18.84
N MET A 761 -16.78 -4.98 -19.94
CA MET A 761 -15.50 -5.44 -20.49
C MET A 761 -14.99 -4.66 -21.69
N ASP A 762 -15.80 -3.81 -22.36
CA ASP A 762 -15.60 -3.39 -23.75
C ASP A 762 -14.13 -3.16 -24.14
N CYS A 763 -13.59 -4.25 -24.65
CA CYS A 763 -12.46 -4.40 -25.51
C CYS A 763 -13.07 -5.32 -26.56
N ASP A 764 -13.42 -4.78 -27.73
CA ASP A 764 -13.69 -5.63 -28.89
C ASP A 764 -12.49 -6.56 -29.04
N TRP A 765 -12.68 -7.86 -28.76
CA TRP A 765 -12.11 -9.09 -29.31
C TRP A 765 -12.62 -10.27 -28.47
#